data_AF-A0A4S4KHH4-F1
#
_entry.id   AF-A0A4S4KHH4-F1
#
_cell.length_a   1.000
_cell.length_b   1.000
_cell.length_c   1.000
_cell.angle_alpha   90.00
_cell.angle_beta   90.00
_cell.angle_gamma   90.00
#
_symmetry.space_group_name_H-M   'P 1'
#
loop_
_entity.id
_entity.type
_entity.pdbx_description
1 polymer ?
#
loop_
_entity_poly.entity_id
_entity_poly.type
_entity_poly.pdbx_seq_one_letter_code
_entity_poly.pdbx_strand_id
1 'polypeptide(L)'
;MSILNANFHTKPYEYSGLAFEELPHLAKYYLEEIVGITSPANVPEQHIENEISKLFYTLFRTLQGNDMALVEELWGQTQAGPAVAKIEPTTPRSLSPPETQATEENVSQLRIETLLLPEREMLMSEFITKFDALVWLLMEQDDETKKLSVPEQQEFRDKRCYEAVKYTEQALLSLSQAVMQKHQAKSSLSHPSIASGTNMDNKEERQLISEIQNQIQRARRATVRNTAVVSQQRDVLERLIGLVQSPYSSLKSIAANNIKFFIKDFPELEDDAINAVYDLCEDQDPRVRKDGYRAITYVSREQKKWVKRNADVLVQLLQSAGFLICCTSATLLDVSGTYKLTLYPDEPEEVEVVEQQLTEHLDLDPVATLGVLCDQIAPPEEPMDEEDQAIRDRLRSLVLGFMKGRAKRGIVERHASQHGSQAEVVLVNGLLKAISKLPPSDIDIIVKDILLSLPSYGPASSRGDELLEAILVEAKASYKIELPSDGQRSDFRQTRLYLNLAAYIVLEKPSASPANLLRFYCPSLVSRIVLQKWTEDFQVFVISNIAGALQKSTPKNLATTGEDTSLFIQTIDVCAPLFSCLVDLKRQRRPWQACKTLLQACIRRKDELKWSVPTLLSSILQKLQTQASEEKGVHEDDKSLVQEVQNLIRVRNGPSFVSAVCVQRSSLLSLSSHYYNLFLRRNYYRCPHRRLLTT
;
A
#
# COMPACT_ATOMS: atom_id res chain seq x y z
N MET A 1 2.73 32.82 3.95
CA MET A 1 2.61 33.25 2.54
C MET A 1 1.77 32.24 1.83
N SER A 2 0.68 32.71 1.22
CA SER A 2 -0.44 31.88 0.83
C SER A 2 -0.19 31.22 -0.53
N ILE A 3 -0.54 29.94 -0.63
CA ILE A 3 -0.62 29.23 -1.91
C ILE A 3 -1.53 30.02 -2.86
N LEU A 4 -2.56 30.70 -2.33
CA LEU A 4 -3.53 31.52 -3.08
C LEU A 4 -2.93 32.79 -3.73
N ASN A 5 -1.71 33.22 -3.37
CA ASN A 5 -1.07 34.37 -4.02
C ASN A 5 -0.36 34.01 -5.32
N ALA A 6 -0.18 32.73 -5.64
CA ALA A 6 0.28 32.28 -6.95
C ALA A 6 -0.88 32.31 -7.94
N ASN A 7 -1.18 33.49 -8.50
CA ASN A 7 -2.09 33.76 -9.64
C ASN A 7 -2.90 32.55 -10.19
N PHE A 8 -3.86 32.02 -9.41
CA PHE A 8 -4.81 31.00 -9.90
C PHE A 8 -5.91 31.59 -10.77
N HIS A 9 -5.98 32.91 -10.86
CA HIS A 9 -6.95 33.62 -11.67
C HIS A 9 -6.25 34.33 -12.83
N THR A 10 -6.75 34.05 -14.04
CA THR A 10 -6.89 34.97 -15.21
C THR A 10 -6.90 34.24 -16.56
N LYS A 11 -6.91 32.91 -16.61
CA LYS A 11 -7.09 32.16 -17.86
C LYS A 11 -8.49 31.51 -17.92
N PRO A 12 -9.15 31.52 -19.09
CA PRO A 12 -10.34 30.71 -19.31
C PRO A 12 -10.02 29.22 -19.06
N TYR A 13 -11.01 28.45 -18.61
CA TYR A 13 -10.83 27.04 -18.31
C TYR A 13 -10.21 26.32 -19.50
N GLU A 14 -8.96 25.86 -19.33
CA GLU A 14 -8.10 25.49 -20.46
C GLU A 14 -8.62 24.27 -21.24
N TYR A 15 -9.50 23.45 -20.63
CA TYR A 15 -10.09 22.26 -21.27
C TYR A 15 -11.49 22.49 -21.82
N SER A 16 -12.02 23.72 -21.71
CA SER A 16 -13.32 24.08 -22.26
C SER A 16 -13.38 23.82 -23.77
N GLY A 17 -14.34 23.00 -24.19
CA GLY A 17 -14.59 22.71 -25.61
C GLY A 17 -13.57 21.78 -26.28
N LEU A 18 -12.60 21.23 -25.55
CA LEU A 18 -11.66 20.23 -26.09
C LEU A 18 -12.31 18.85 -26.17
N ALA A 19 -12.01 18.12 -27.25
CA ALA A 19 -12.25 16.68 -27.31
C ALA A 19 -11.23 15.91 -26.44
N PHE A 20 -11.55 14.65 -26.10
CA PHE A 20 -10.67 13.81 -25.29
C PHE A 20 -9.25 13.67 -25.87
N GLU A 21 -9.15 13.62 -27.21
CA GLU A 21 -7.88 13.52 -27.93
C GLU A 21 -7.08 14.82 -27.94
N GLU A 22 -7.72 15.95 -27.64
CA GLU A 22 -7.14 17.29 -27.62
C GLU A 22 -6.64 17.70 -26.22
N LEU A 23 -6.91 16.88 -25.20
CA LEU A 23 -6.39 17.09 -23.85
C LEU A 23 -4.85 17.02 -23.82
N PRO A 24 -4.19 17.80 -22.95
CA PRO A 24 -2.75 17.71 -22.76
C PRO A 24 -2.30 16.28 -22.45
N HIS A 25 -1.13 15.89 -22.93
CA HIS A 25 -0.60 14.53 -22.77
C HIS A 25 -0.62 14.04 -21.31
N LEU A 26 -0.29 14.91 -20.35
CA LEU A 26 -0.30 14.56 -18.93
C LEU A 26 -1.71 14.28 -18.39
N ALA A 27 -2.71 15.07 -18.82
CA ALA A 27 -4.11 14.86 -18.46
C ALA A 27 -4.66 13.57 -19.09
N LYS A 28 -4.36 13.34 -20.36
CA LYS A 28 -4.77 12.11 -21.07
C LYS A 28 -4.14 10.86 -20.46
N TYR A 29 -2.83 10.87 -20.24
CA TYR A 29 -2.11 9.76 -19.58
C TYR A 29 -2.69 9.48 -18.18
N TYR A 30 -3.00 10.54 -17.41
CA TYR A 30 -3.63 10.37 -16.11
C TYR A 30 -4.99 9.69 -16.20
N LEU A 31 -5.87 10.14 -17.10
CA LEU A 31 -7.19 9.52 -17.27
C LEU A 31 -7.09 8.08 -17.78
N GLU A 32 -6.27 7.80 -18.79
CA GLU A 32 -6.17 6.47 -19.42
C GLU A 32 -5.46 5.43 -18.54
N GLU A 33 -4.27 5.76 -18.03
CA GLU A 33 -3.36 4.79 -17.41
C GLU A 33 -3.48 4.76 -15.88
N ILE A 34 -3.85 5.90 -15.26
CA ILE A 34 -3.94 6.00 -13.80
C ILE A 34 -5.37 5.79 -13.32
N VAL A 35 -6.34 6.44 -13.97
CA VAL A 35 -7.76 6.32 -13.61
C VAL A 35 -8.43 5.15 -14.34
N GLY A 36 -7.90 4.70 -15.48
CA GLY A 36 -8.46 3.59 -16.27
C GLY A 36 -9.61 3.98 -17.19
N ILE A 37 -9.73 5.27 -17.52
CA ILE A 37 -10.79 5.86 -18.34
C ILE A 37 -10.32 5.92 -19.78
N THR A 38 -10.85 5.02 -20.60
CA THR A 38 -10.55 4.92 -22.04
C THR A 38 -11.61 5.59 -22.92
N SER A 39 -12.73 6.02 -22.33
CA SER A 39 -13.77 6.78 -23.00
C SER A 39 -14.51 7.65 -21.98
N PRO A 40 -14.82 8.94 -22.31
CA PRO A 40 -15.61 9.79 -21.43
C PRO A 40 -17.07 9.33 -21.27
N ALA A 41 -17.56 8.49 -22.19
CA ALA A 41 -18.92 7.96 -22.17
C ALA A 41 -19.08 6.84 -21.11
N ASN A 42 -20.02 7.03 -20.18
CA ASN A 42 -20.43 6.06 -19.15
C ASN A 42 -19.49 5.85 -17.93
N VAL A 43 -18.67 6.84 -17.56
CA VAL A 43 -17.98 6.80 -16.25
C VAL A 43 -18.96 7.22 -15.15
N PRO A 44 -19.15 6.47 -14.06
CA PRO A 44 -20.03 6.91 -12.98
C PRO A 44 -19.50 8.20 -12.31
N GLU A 45 -20.36 9.20 -12.10
CA GLU A 45 -20.00 10.47 -11.42
C GLU A 45 -19.32 10.21 -10.06
N GLN A 46 -19.82 9.24 -9.29
CA GLN A 46 -19.24 8.82 -8.01
C GLN A 46 -17.81 8.31 -8.14
N HIS A 47 -17.45 7.69 -9.27
CA HIS A 47 -16.07 7.28 -9.52
C HIS A 47 -15.17 8.50 -9.72
N ILE A 48 -15.63 9.50 -10.46
CA ILE A 48 -14.88 10.73 -10.71
C ILE A 48 -14.67 11.52 -9.41
N GLU A 49 -15.71 11.67 -8.60
CA GLU A 49 -15.62 12.35 -7.30
C GLU A 49 -14.69 11.60 -6.30
N ASN A 50 -14.65 10.26 -6.36
CA ASN A 50 -13.69 9.47 -5.59
C ASN A 50 -12.23 9.73 -6.04
N GLU A 51 -11.99 9.86 -7.34
CA GLU A 51 -10.65 10.16 -7.87
C GLU A 51 -10.22 11.60 -7.57
N ILE A 52 -11.15 12.56 -7.61
CA ILE A 52 -10.92 13.93 -7.14
C ILE A 52 -10.48 13.91 -5.66
N SER A 53 -11.18 13.14 -4.82
CA SER A 53 -10.85 12.99 -3.41
C SER A 53 -9.47 12.35 -3.17
N LYS A 54 -9.12 11.30 -3.93
CA LYS A 54 -7.78 10.68 -3.90
C LYS A 54 -6.69 11.65 -4.34
N LEU A 55 -6.96 12.46 -5.35
CA LEU A 55 -6.02 13.45 -5.87
C LEU A 55 -5.73 14.52 -4.80
N PHE A 56 -6.77 14.99 -4.09
CA PHE A 56 -6.59 15.90 -2.96
C PHE A 56 -5.81 15.27 -1.81
N TYR A 57 -6.13 14.03 -1.44
CA TYR A 57 -5.39 13.32 -0.40
C TYR A 57 -3.90 13.16 -0.76
N THR A 58 -3.61 12.84 -2.02
CA THR A 58 -2.25 12.68 -2.53
C THR A 58 -1.48 14.00 -2.51
N LEU A 59 -2.11 15.10 -2.94
CA LEU A 59 -1.55 16.44 -2.84
C LEU A 59 -1.21 16.77 -1.38
N PHE A 60 -2.15 16.57 -0.47
CA PHE A 60 -1.96 16.86 0.95
C PHE A 60 -0.81 16.02 1.55
N ARG A 61 -0.78 14.71 1.34
CA ARG A 61 0.28 13.83 1.86
C ARG A 61 1.66 14.15 1.29
N THR A 62 1.72 14.49 0.01
CA THR A 62 2.99 14.84 -0.65
C THR A 62 3.52 16.18 -0.15
N LEU A 63 2.64 17.18 -0.01
CA LEU A 63 3.00 18.47 0.60
C LEU A 63 3.38 18.32 2.07
N GLN A 64 2.65 17.51 2.84
CA GLN A 64 2.97 17.21 4.24
C GLN A 64 4.34 16.52 4.37
N GLY A 65 4.62 15.52 3.53
CA GLY A 65 5.88 14.78 3.55
C GLY A 65 7.08 15.65 3.15
N ASN A 66 6.93 16.45 2.10
CA ASN A 66 7.99 17.37 1.65
C ASN A 66 8.21 18.49 2.67
N ASP A 67 7.15 19.12 3.18
CA ASP A 67 7.27 20.16 4.20
C ASP A 67 7.92 19.62 5.48
N MET A 68 7.58 18.39 5.92
CA MET A 68 8.23 17.77 7.09
C MET A 68 9.72 17.49 6.84
N ALA A 69 10.07 16.88 5.71
CA ALA A 69 11.45 16.53 5.39
C ALA A 69 12.34 17.78 5.25
N LEU A 70 11.81 18.84 4.62
CA LEU A 70 12.53 20.10 4.44
C LEU A 70 12.63 20.89 5.75
N VAL A 71 11.59 20.92 6.58
CA VAL A 71 11.66 21.57 7.90
C VAL A 71 12.65 20.86 8.83
N GLU A 72 12.74 19.53 8.77
CA GLU A 72 13.73 18.75 9.50
C GLU A 72 15.16 18.97 8.97
N GLU A 73 15.36 19.06 7.65
CA GLU A 73 16.65 19.38 7.03
C GLU A 73 17.13 20.81 7.34
N LEU A 74 16.23 21.79 7.29
CA LEU A 74 16.49 23.21 7.54
C LEU A 74 16.92 23.48 8.99
N TRP A 75 16.34 22.79 9.97
CA TRP A 75 16.75 22.89 11.38
C TRP A 75 18.02 22.10 11.70
N GLY A 76 18.25 20.98 11.02
CA GLY A 76 19.50 20.21 11.14
C GLY A 76 20.73 21.02 10.70
N GLN A 77 20.60 21.85 9.67
CA GLN A 77 21.68 22.71 9.17
C GLN A 77 21.93 23.95 10.05
N THR A 78 20.91 24.47 10.76
CA THR A 78 21.04 25.65 11.63
C THR A 78 21.76 25.31 12.96
N GLN A 79 21.76 24.03 13.39
CA GLN A 79 22.56 23.57 14.54
C GLN A 79 24.03 23.28 14.19
N ALA A 80 24.36 23.09 12.91
CA ALA A 80 25.73 23.05 12.44
C ALA A 80 26.22 24.50 12.27
N GLY A 81 26.73 25.10 13.34
CA GLY A 81 27.32 26.45 13.30
C GLY A 81 28.33 26.60 12.14
N PRO A 82 28.59 27.82 11.66
CA PRO A 82 29.46 28.02 10.50
C PRO A 82 30.83 27.42 10.82
N ALA A 83 31.25 26.45 10.01
CA ALA A 83 32.61 25.94 10.04
C ALA A 83 33.54 27.11 9.65
N VAL A 84 34.07 27.80 10.65
CA VAL A 84 35.11 28.81 10.49
C VAL A 84 36.36 28.10 9.96
N ALA A 85 36.49 28.06 8.64
CA ALA A 85 37.77 27.81 8.01
C ALA A 85 38.69 28.99 8.36
N LYS A 86 39.70 28.73 9.19
CA LYS A 86 40.80 29.65 9.46
C LYS A 86 41.45 30.07 8.14
N ILE A 87 41.32 31.35 7.81
CA ILE A 87 42.19 32.03 6.84
C ILE A 87 42.85 33.19 7.59
N GLU A 88 44.18 33.19 7.60
CA GLU A 88 45.04 34.21 8.20
C GLU A 88 44.95 35.56 7.47
N PRO A 89 45.30 36.68 8.13
CA PRO A 89 44.88 38.02 7.71
C PRO A 89 45.88 38.70 6.77
N THR A 90 45.37 39.25 5.67
CA THR A 90 46.03 40.37 4.95
C THR A 90 45.02 41.49 4.70
N THR A 91 45.35 42.66 5.26
CA THR A 91 44.61 43.93 5.37
C THR A 91 44.48 44.70 4.03
N PRO A 92 43.78 45.86 3.96
CA PRO A 92 42.33 46.00 3.81
C PRO A 92 41.94 46.73 2.51
N ARG A 93 40.70 46.56 2.04
CA ARG A 93 40.07 47.61 1.23
C ARG A 93 38.60 47.76 1.57
N SER A 94 38.36 48.79 2.39
CA SER A 94 37.18 49.64 2.46
C SER A 94 36.17 49.39 1.35
N LEU A 95 35.00 48.88 1.73
CA LEU A 95 33.68 49.25 1.25
C LEU A 95 32.71 48.63 2.26
N SER A 96 32.15 49.46 3.14
CA SER A 96 31.07 49.08 4.04
C SER A 96 29.80 48.77 3.23
N PRO A 97 29.22 47.57 3.32
CA PRO A 97 27.83 47.34 2.97
C PRO A 97 26.94 47.56 4.20
N PRO A 98 25.65 47.86 4.00
CA PRO A 98 24.79 48.43 5.02
C PRO A 98 24.49 47.40 6.11
N GLU A 99 24.53 47.84 7.36
CA GLU A 99 23.88 47.16 8.49
C GLU A 99 22.40 47.00 8.17
N THR A 100 22.02 45.87 7.60
CA THR A 100 20.66 45.36 7.69
C THR A 100 20.73 44.22 8.68
N GLN A 101 20.31 44.50 9.92
CA GLN A 101 19.95 43.47 10.88
C GLN A 101 18.80 42.68 10.27
N ALA A 102 19.11 41.68 9.46
CA ALA A 102 18.14 40.66 9.11
C ALA A 102 17.88 39.88 10.41
N THR A 103 16.73 40.15 11.04
CA THR A 103 16.20 39.28 12.08
C THR A 103 16.14 37.85 11.54
N GLU A 104 16.27 36.82 12.39
CA GLU A 104 16.10 35.41 12.00
C GLU A 104 14.80 35.19 11.19
N GLU A 105 13.79 36.01 11.45
CA GLU A 105 12.52 36.11 10.72
C GLU A 105 12.71 36.48 9.24
N ASN A 106 13.52 37.49 8.91
CA ASN A 106 13.77 37.95 7.54
C ASN A 106 14.57 36.92 6.71
N VAL A 107 15.49 36.19 7.35
CA VAL A 107 16.28 35.12 6.68
C VAL A 107 15.42 33.86 6.47
N SER A 108 14.55 33.54 7.41
CA SER A 108 13.59 32.43 7.29
C SER A 108 12.57 32.70 6.18
N GLN A 109 12.11 33.94 6.07
CA GLN A 109 11.13 34.37 5.07
C GLN A 109 11.71 34.34 3.64
N LEU A 110 12.92 34.88 3.43
CA LEU A 110 13.62 34.80 2.13
C LEU A 110 13.90 33.35 1.70
N ARG A 111 14.15 32.43 2.65
CA ARG A 111 14.45 31.01 2.36
C ARG A 111 13.21 30.17 2.04
N ILE A 112 12.06 30.47 2.67
CA ILE A 112 10.75 29.91 2.26
C ILE A 112 10.47 30.29 0.80
N GLU A 113 10.79 31.53 0.41
CA GLU A 113 10.63 32.03 -0.96
C GLU A 113 11.54 31.35 -1.99
N THR A 114 12.76 30.96 -1.60
CA THR A 114 13.72 30.40 -2.57
C THR A 114 13.67 28.87 -2.71
N LEU A 115 13.24 28.13 -1.68
CA LEU A 115 13.33 26.67 -1.64
C LEU A 115 11.96 25.97 -1.70
N LEU A 116 10.99 26.41 -0.90
CA LEU A 116 9.69 25.72 -0.78
C LEU A 116 8.71 26.11 -1.89
N LEU A 117 8.76 27.36 -2.34
CA LEU A 117 7.83 27.88 -3.34
C LEU A 117 7.94 27.16 -4.69
N PRO A 118 9.13 26.93 -5.28
CA PRO A 118 9.24 26.22 -6.57
C PRO A 118 8.71 24.77 -6.54
N GLU A 119 8.94 24.03 -5.46
CA GLU A 119 8.47 22.65 -5.33
C GLU A 119 6.95 22.58 -5.09
N ARG A 120 6.42 23.51 -4.27
CA ARG A 120 4.98 23.65 -4.08
C ARG A 120 4.28 24.07 -5.37
N GLU A 121 4.88 24.97 -6.15
CA GLU A 121 4.38 25.38 -7.47
C GLU A 121 4.38 24.20 -8.46
N MET A 122 5.42 23.38 -8.48
CA MET A 122 5.49 22.19 -9.33
C MET A 122 4.40 21.16 -8.97
N LEU A 123 4.27 20.82 -7.68
CA LEU A 123 3.25 19.88 -7.21
C LEU A 123 1.83 20.40 -7.45
N MET A 124 1.63 21.70 -7.28
CA MET A 124 0.36 22.36 -7.54
C MET A 124 0.04 22.35 -9.04
N SER A 125 1.02 22.62 -9.91
CA SER A 125 0.83 22.57 -11.36
C SER A 125 0.43 21.18 -11.84
N GLU A 126 1.07 20.14 -11.29
CA GLU A 126 0.72 18.75 -11.59
C GLU A 126 -0.68 18.40 -11.07
N PHE A 127 -1.01 18.82 -9.84
CA PHE A 127 -2.33 18.65 -9.26
C PHE A 127 -3.42 19.31 -10.11
N ILE A 128 -3.23 20.57 -10.50
CA ILE A 128 -4.19 21.34 -11.28
C ILE A 128 -4.44 20.67 -12.63
N THR A 129 -3.40 20.16 -13.29
CA THR A 129 -3.54 19.43 -14.56
C THR A 129 -4.42 18.19 -14.42
N LYS A 130 -4.24 17.42 -13.34
CA LYS A 130 -5.02 16.20 -13.07
C LYS A 130 -6.45 16.51 -12.62
N PHE A 131 -6.60 17.57 -11.81
CA PHE A 131 -7.88 18.04 -11.32
C PHE A 131 -8.74 18.57 -12.47
N ASP A 132 -8.16 19.40 -13.33
CA ASP A 132 -8.84 19.95 -14.50
C ASP A 132 -9.29 18.84 -15.45
N ALA A 133 -8.55 17.73 -15.55
CA ALA A 133 -8.94 16.57 -16.36
C ALA A 133 -10.18 15.84 -15.81
N LEU A 134 -10.29 15.72 -14.48
CA LEU A 134 -11.45 15.11 -13.81
C LEU A 134 -12.67 16.05 -13.85
N VAL A 135 -12.47 17.34 -13.69
CA VAL A 135 -13.53 18.35 -13.83
C VAL A 135 -14.04 18.41 -15.27
N TRP A 136 -13.16 18.29 -16.27
CA TRP A 136 -13.54 18.23 -17.67
C TRP A 136 -14.45 17.02 -17.92
N LEU A 137 -14.08 15.88 -17.35
CA LEU A 137 -14.85 14.66 -17.46
C LEU A 137 -16.24 14.78 -16.80
N LEU A 138 -16.34 15.42 -15.63
CA LEU A 138 -17.65 15.72 -15.00
C LEU A 138 -18.53 16.58 -15.91
N MET A 139 -17.94 17.61 -16.52
CA MET A 139 -18.67 18.52 -17.41
C MET A 139 -19.13 17.85 -18.71
N GLU A 140 -18.36 16.88 -19.22
CA GLU A 140 -18.69 16.16 -20.45
C GLU A 140 -19.83 15.15 -20.27
N GLN A 141 -20.17 14.80 -19.02
CA GLN A 141 -21.21 13.82 -18.68
C GLN A 141 -22.59 14.42 -18.44
N ASP A 142 -22.66 15.65 -17.95
CA ASP A 142 -23.92 16.32 -17.67
C ASP A 142 -24.25 17.33 -18.77
N ASP A 143 -25.31 17.03 -19.53
CA ASP A 143 -25.81 17.84 -20.64
C ASP A 143 -26.12 19.29 -20.24
N GLU A 144 -26.40 19.57 -18.96
CA GLU A 144 -26.60 20.93 -18.46
C GLU A 144 -25.27 21.66 -18.22
N THR A 145 -24.30 20.99 -17.59
CA THR A 145 -22.95 21.57 -17.41
C THR A 145 -22.17 21.74 -18.72
N LYS A 146 -22.43 20.87 -19.70
CA LYS A 146 -21.83 20.94 -21.04
C LYS A 146 -22.24 22.18 -21.84
N LYS A 147 -23.41 22.75 -21.54
CA LYS A 147 -23.94 23.97 -22.18
C LYS A 147 -23.51 25.26 -21.48
N LEU A 148 -22.83 25.16 -20.34
CA LEU A 148 -22.34 26.33 -19.62
C LEU A 148 -21.40 27.15 -20.50
N SER A 149 -21.51 28.47 -20.39
CA SER A 149 -20.55 29.37 -20.99
C SER A 149 -19.16 29.18 -20.36
N VAL A 150 -18.10 29.51 -21.09
CA VAL A 150 -16.71 29.41 -20.59
C VAL A 150 -16.52 30.09 -19.21
N PRO A 151 -17.12 31.27 -18.93
CA PRO A 151 -17.07 31.88 -17.59
C PRO A 151 -17.76 31.03 -16.50
N GLU A 152 -18.89 30.39 -16.81
CA GLU A 152 -19.62 29.55 -15.84
C GLU A 152 -18.91 28.22 -15.58
N GLN A 153 -18.27 27.64 -16.60
CA GLN A 153 -17.40 26.46 -16.43
C GLN A 153 -16.20 26.80 -15.54
N GLN A 154 -15.60 27.97 -15.74
CA GLN A 154 -14.51 28.46 -14.89
C GLN A 154 -14.97 28.62 -13.44
N GLU A 155 -16.15 29.21 -13.20
CA GLU A 155 -16.70 29.38 -11.86
C GLU A 155 -16.98 28.03 -11.16
N PHE A 156 -17.55 27.07 -11.89
CA PHE A 156 -17.79 25.72 -11.39
C PHE A 156 -16.49 25.02 -10.96
N ARG A 157 -15.47 25.10 -11.82
CA ARG A 157 -14.13 24.55 -11.57
C ARG A 157 -13.48 25.22 -10.37
N ASP A 158 -13.50 26.55 -10.31
CA ASP A 158 -12.82 27.33 -9.29
C ASP A 158 -13.45 27.14 -7.91
N LYS A 159 -14.79 27.05 -7.82
CA LYS A 159 -15.48 26.77 -6.57
C LYS A 159 -15.03 25.44 -5.94
N ARG A 160 -14.95 24.37 -6.75
CA ARG A 160 -14.50 23.04 -6.30
C ARG A 160 -13.02 23.03 -5.93
N CYS A 161 -12.18 23.70 -6.72
CA CYS A 161 -10.74 23.79 -6.43
C CYS A 161 -10.47 24.59 -5.14
N TYR A 162 -11.19 25.71 -4.96
CA TYR A 162 -10.96 26.67 -3.87
C TYR A 162 -11.17 26.04 -2.49
N GLU A 163 -12.27 25.30 -2.29
CA GLU A 163 -12.58 24.71 -0.99
C GLU A 163 -11.50 23.71 -0.55
N ALA A 164 -10.99 22.92 -1.48
CA ALA A 164 -10.03 21.88 -1.17
C ALA A 164 -8.57 22.40 -1.09
N VAL A 165 -8.20 23.40 -1.89
CA VAL A 165 -6.91 24.10 -1.75
C VAL A 165 -6.85 24.87 -0.43
N LYS A 166 -7.95 25.53 -0.04
CA LYS A 166 -8.07 26.24 1.24
C LYS A 166 -7.90 25.30 2.44
N TYR A 167 -8.51 24.11 2.38
CA TYR A 167 -8.32 23.08 3.41
C TYR A 167 -6.86 22.64 3.52
N THR A 168 -6.23 22.35 2.37
CA THR A 168 -4.82 21.95 2.29
C THR A 168 -3.91 23.02 2.89
N GLU A 169 -4.15 24.29 2.57
CA GLU A 169 -3.40 25.41 3.11
C GLU A 169 -3.55 25.55 4.63
N GLN A 170 -4.77 25.45 5.15
CA GLN A 170 -5.02 25.51 6.60
C GLN A 170 -4.30 24.38 7.35
N ALA A 171 -4.29 23.18 6.78
CA ALA A 171 -3.61 22.03 7.35
C ALA A 171 -2.07 22.19 7.32
N LEU A 172 -1.49 22.74 6.24
CA LEU A 172 -0.05 23.03 6.17
C LEU A 172 0.37 24.17 7.11
N LEU A 173 -0.46 25.21 7.26
CA LEU A 173 -0.23 26.27 8.24
C LEU A 173 -0.25 25.73 9.68
N SER A 174 -1.19 24.85 9.98
CA SER A 174 -1.29 24.18 11.29
C SER A 174 -0.08 23.28 11.56
N LEU A 175 0.37 22.55 10.54
CA LEU A 175 1.59 21.72 10.62
C LEU A 175 2.84 22.57 10.86
N SER A 176 3.02 23.65 10.12
CA SER A 176 4.12 24.61 10.30
C SER A 176 4.13 25.17 11.73
N GLN A 177 2.97 25.56 12.25
CA GLN A 177 2.82 26.02 13.64
C GLN A 177 3.14 24.92 14.67
N ALA A 178 2.67 23.69 14.44
CA ALA A 178 2.92 22.55 15.33
C ALA A 178 4.41 22.19 15.39
N VAL A 179 5.11 22.23 14.26
CA VAL A 179 6.57 22.02 14.23
C VAL A 179 7.31 23.16 14.94
N MET A 180 6.92 24.42 14.72
CA MET A 180 7.49 25.55 15.46
C MET A 180 7.27 25.43 16.98
N GLN A 181 6.08 25.02 17.41
CA GLN A 181 5.75 24.82 18.84
C GLN A 181 6.50 23.65 19.46
N LYS A 182 6.62 22.51 18.75
CA LYS A 182 7.38 21.33 19.19
C LYS A 182 8.86 21.65 19.42
N HIS A 183 9.42 22.58 18.65
CA HIS A 183 10.80 23.01 18.79
C HIS A 183 10.98 24.17 19.78
N GLN A 184 10.01 25.09 19.90
CA GLN A 184 9.96 26.08 20.99
C GLN A 184 9.83 25.39 22.36
N ALA A 185 9.08 24.29 22.46
CA ALA A 185 9.01 23.47 23.67
C ALA A 185 10.35 22.77 24.02
N LYS A 186 11.23 22.57 23.03
CA LYS A 186 12.61 22.07 23.24
C LYS A 186 13.59 23.18 23.67
N SER A 187 13.38 24.43 23.27
CA SER A 187 14.21 25.58 23.69
C SER A 187 13.75 26.26 24.98
N SER A 188 12.49 26.08 25.39
CA SER A 188 11.87 26.72 26.56
C SER A 188 11.87 25.90 27.86
N LEU A 189 12.81 24.93 28.00
CA LEU A 189 13.14 24.32 29.29
C LEU A 189 13.80 25.30 30.31
N SER A 190 13.74 26.61 30.06
CA SER A 190 14.05 27.67 31.02
C SER A 190 12.97 28.76 31.02
N HIS A 191 12.17 28.75 32.09
CA HIS A 191 11.21 29.76 32.59
C HIS A 191 9.77 29.82 32.04
N PRO A 192 8.74 29.78 32.93
CA PRO A 192 7.33 29.88 32.55
C PRO A 192 6.82 31.33 32.61
N SER A 193 6.00 31.72 31.63
CA SER A 193 5.21 32.97 31.65
C SER A 193 3.71 32.71 31.71
N ILE A 194 3.06 33.64 32.40
CA ILE A 194 1.72 33.59 33.00
C ILE A 194 0.66 34.10 32.01
N ALA A 195 -0.49 33.43 31.97
CA ALA A 195 -1.75 34.01 31.49
C ALA A 195 -2.89 33.66 32.46
N SER A 196 -3.71 34.67 32.74
CA SER A 196 -4.61 34.81 33.88
C SER A 196 -6.01 34.25 33.65
N GLY A 197 -6.47 33.39 34.57
CA GLY A 197 -7.87 32.93 34.67
C GLY A 197 -8.16 31.77 35.63
N THR A 198 -7.15 31.16 36.27
CA THR A 198 -7.22 29.79 36.85
C THR A 198 -6.59 29.61 38.24
N ASN A 199 -6.44 30.69 39.02
CA ASN A 199 -5.39 30.76 40.05
C ASN A 199 -5.52 29.84 41.29
N MET A 200 -6.69 29.32 41.65
CA MET A 200 -6.83 28.38 42.78
C MET A 200 -6.69 26.92 42.36
N ASP A 201 -7.43 26.49 41.33
CA ASP A 201 -7.35 25.11 40.81
C ASP A 201 -5.95 24.75 40.33
N ASN A 202 -5.24 25.68 39.69
CA ASN A 202 -3.86 25.48 39.27
C ASN A 202 -2.87 25.36 40.44
N LYS A 203 -3.18 25.93 41.61
CA LYS A 203 -2.28 25.86 42.77
C LYS A 203 -2.43 24.53 43.50
N GLU A 204 -3.66 24.06 43.67
CA GLU A 204 -3.97 22.75 44.26
C GLU A 204 -3.45 21.63 43.37
N GLU A 205 -3.72 21.68 42.07
CA GLU A 205 -3.19 20.72 41.09
C GLU A 205 -1.65 20.66 41.13
N ARG A 206 -0.96 21.81 41.11
CA ARG A 206 0.51 21.86 41.20
C ARG A 206 1.05 21.29 42.52
N GLN A 207 0.36 21.54 43.64
CA GLN A 207 0.75 20.99 44.93
C GLN A 207 0.59 19.46 44.95
N LEU A 208 -0.54 18.94 44.45
CA LEU A 208 -0.79 17.50 44.34
C LEU A 208 0.23 16.82 43.41
N ILE A 209 0.51 17.40 42.24
CA ILE A 209 1.54 16.91 41.32
C ILE A 209 2.89 16.78 42.04
N SER A 210 3.31 17.84 42.74
CA SER A 210 4.59 17.86 43.45
C SER A 210 4.62 16.81 44.57
N GLU A 211 3.54 16.68 45.35
CA GLU A 211 3.44 15.67 46.41
C GLU A 211 3.57 14.24 45.84
N ILE A 212 2.79 13.93 44.81
CA ILE A 212 2.75 12.60 44.19
C ILE A 212 4.09 12.27 43.53
N GLN A 213 4.69 13.20 42.79
CA GLN A 213 6.01 13.01 42.19
C GLN A 213 7.09 12.76 43.25
N ASN A 214 7.03 13.46 44.38
CA ASN A 214 7.95 13.22 45.50
C ASN A 214 7.74 11.83 46.11
N GLN A 215 6.50 11.36 46.25
CA GLN A 215 6.21 9.99 46.73
C GLN A 215 6.76 8.93 45.77
N ILE A 216 6.49 9.06 44.47
CA ILE A 216 7.02 8.17 43.43
C ILE A 216 8.56 8.15 43.47
N GLN A 217 9.19 9.33 43.53
CA GLN A 217 10.65 9.44 43.51
C GLN A 217 11.30 8.79 44.74
N ARG A 218 10.67 8.88 45.92
CA ARG A 218 11.12 8.21 47.14
C ARG A 218 10.96 6.70 47.02
N ALA A 219 9.80 6.21 46.58
CA ALA A 219 9.53 4.79 46.38
C ALA A 219 10.47 4.14 45.35
N ARG A 220 10.89 4.89 44.32
CA ARG A 220 11.86 4.43 43.31
C ARG A 220 13.32 4.43 43.78
N ARG A 221 13.71 5.34 44.69
CA ARG A 221 15.10 5.44 45.18
C ARG A 221 15.44 4.41 46.25
N ALA A 222 14.42 3.78 46.84
CA ALA A 222 14.62 2.79 47.88
C ALA A 222 15.29 1.53 47.29
N THR A 223 16.60 1.39 47.51
CA THR A 223 17.42 0.26 47.03
C THR A 223 17.42 -0.93 47.98
N VAL A 224 17.09 -0.74 49.25
CA VAL A 224 17.03 -1.80 50.26
C VAL A 224 15.59 -2.31 50.36
N ARG A 225 15.36 -3.55 49.92
CA ARG A 225 14.07 -4.24 50.06
C ARG A 225 13.84 -4.61 51.52
N ASN A 226 13.15 -3.75 52.25
CA ASN A 226 12.60 -4.05 53.57
C ASN A 226 11.07 -3.92 53.54
N THR A 227 10.40 -4.42 54.58
CA THR A 227 8.92 -4.45 54.66
C THR A 227 8.30 -3.06 54.54
N ALA A 228 8.95 -2.02 55.10
CA ALA A 228 8.47 -0.65 55.01
C ALA A 228 8.55 -0.08 53.58
N VAL A 229 9.63 -0.38 52.84
CA VAL A 229 9.80 0.03 51.44
C VAL A 229 8.78 -0.67 50.54
N VAL A 230 8.56 -1.97 50.74
CA VAL A 230 7.56 -2.73 49.99
C VAL A 230 6.15 -2.17 50.25
N SER A 231 5.80 -1.90 51.51
CA SER A 231 4.54 -1.24 51.86
C SER A 231 4.41 0.12 51.18
N GLN A 232 5.46 0.95 51.21
CA GLN A 232 5.44 2.26 50.56
C GLN A 232 5.25 2.16 49.04
N GLN A 233 5.91 1.20 48.39
CA GLN A 233 5.77 0.97 46.95
C GLN A 233 4.37 0.49 46.59
N ARG A 234 3.77 -0.35 47.45
CA ARG A 234 2.37 -0.78 47.32
C ARG A 234 1.42 0.40 47.43
N ASP A 235 1.56 1.23 48.48
CA ASP A 235 0.72 2.41 48.71
C ASP A 235 0.83 3.40 47.53
N VAL A 236 2.02 3.55 46.95
CA VAL A 236 2.21 4.37 45.74
C VAL A 236 1.49 3.78 44.53
N LEU A 237 1.52 2.46 44.33
CA LEU A 237 0.77 1.82 43.25
C LEU A 237 -0.74 1.99 43.43
N GLU A 238 -1.27 1.71 44.62
CA GLU A 238 -2.70 1.92 44.92
C GLU A 238 -3.11 3.38 44.69
N ARG A 239 -2.25 4.33 45.08
CA ARG A 239 -2.50 5.75 44.81
C ARG A 239 -2.46 6.07 43.32
N LEU A 240 -1.52 5.54 42.55
CA LEU A 240 -1.46 5.73 41.09
C LEU A 240 -2.71 5.16 40.40
N ILE A 241 -3.20 4.00 40.82
CA ILE A 241 -4.47 3.41 40.36
C ILE A 241 -5.61 4.37 40.64
N GLY A 242 -5.70 4.93 41.85
CA GLY A 242 -6.75 5.91 42.19
C GLY A 242 -6.69 7.23 41.40
N LEU A 243 -5.51 7.63 40.90
CA LEU A 243 -5.35 8.89 40.16
C LEU A 243 -6.00 8.87 38.77
N VAL A 244 -6.34 7.72 38.21
CA VAL A 244 -6.99 7.66 36.88
C VAL A 244 -8.39 8.30 36.91
N GLN A 245 -9.02 8.35 38.08
CA GLN A 245 -10.32 8.97 38.33
C GLN A 245 -10.21 10.45 38.78
N SER A 246 -9.00 11.03 38.77
CA SER A 246 -8.77 12.44 39.10
C SER A 246 -9.48 13.38 38.12
N PRO A 247 -9.95 14.57 38.53
CA PRO A 247 -10.42 15.58 37.57
C PRO A 247 -9.28 16.23 36.76
N TYR A 248 -8.02 16.09 37.20
CA TYR A 248 -6.85 16.72 36.58
C TYR A 248 -6.14 15.79 35.59
N SER A 249 -6.12 16.13 34.29
CA SER A 249 -5.43 15.38 33.23
C SER A 249 -3.94 15.14 33.53
N SER A 250 -3.28 16.11 34.17
CA SER A 250 -1.86 16.01 34.53
C SER A 250 -1.57 14.86 35.49
N LEU A 251 -2.46 14.62 36.47
CA LEU A 251 -2.35 13.52 37.43
C LEU A 251 -2.61 12.17 36.76
N LYS A 252 -3.57 12.12 35.81
CA LYS A 252 -3.82 10.93 34.98
C LYS A 252 -2.61 10.56 34.13
N SER A 253 -1.99 11.54 33.47
CA SER A 253 -0.72 11.34 32.75
C SER A 253 0.42 10.89 33.67
N ILE A 254 0.48 11.35 34.92
CA ILE A 254 1.43 10.85 35.92
C ILE A 254 1.17 9.38 36.23
N ALA A 255 -0.10 8.97 36.38
CA ALA A 255 -0.47 7.57 36.58
C ALA A 255 0.00 6.68 35.41
N ALA A 256 -0.40 7.01 34.18
CA ALA A 256 -0.01 6.30 32.96
C ALA A 256 1.51 6.05 32.85
N ASN A 257 2.30 7.07 33.18
CA ASN A 257 3.75 7.02 33.02
C ASN A 257 4.49 6.27 34.14
N ASN A 258 3.86 6.02 35.29
CA ASN A 258 4.54 5.50 36.48
C ASN A 258 4.04 4.14 36.99
N ILE A 259 2.83 3.68 36.63
CA ILE A 259 2.29 2.36 37.05
C ILE A 259 3.28 1.22 36.77
N LYS A 260 3.94 1.25 35.60
CA LYS A 260 4.94 0.26 35.16
C LYS A 260 6.05 -0.02 36.18
N PHE A 261 6.45 0.97 36.98
CA PHE A 261 7.58 0.81 37.90
C PHE A 261 7.27 -0.09 39.11
N PHE A 262 5.99 -0.30 39.41
CA PHE A 262 5.57 -1.00 40.62
C PHE A 262 4.76 -2.26 40.33
N ILE A 263 4.05 -2.32 39.19
CA ILE A 263 3.06 -3.37 38.90
C ILE A 263 3.62 -4.81 39.02
N LYS A 264 4.87 -5.04 38.60
CA LYS A 264 5.50 -6.37 38.63
C LYS A 264 5.74 -6.91 40.05
N ASP A 265 5.88 -6.01 41.02
CA ASP A 265 6.19 -6.37 42.41
C ASP A 265 4.93 -6.70 43.23
N PHE A 266 3.74 -6.38 42.72
CA PHE A 266 2.45 -6.53 43.40
C PHE A 266 1.42 -7.24 42.50
N PRO A 267 1.57 -8.56 42.29
CA PRO A 267 0.67 -9.34 41.42
C PRO A 267 -0.80 -9.29 41.89
N GLU A 268 -1.05 -9.04 43.17
CA GLU A 268 -2.39 -8.88 43.72
C GLU A 268 -3.11 -7.58 43.33
N LEU A 269 -2.37 -6.56 42.86
CA LEU A 269 -2.90 -5.28 42.36
C LEU A 269 -2.82 -5.18 40.84
N GLU A 270 -2.41 -6.25 40.19
CA GLU A 270 -2.09 -6.24 38.76
C GLU A 270 -3.32 -6.01 37.88
N ASP A 271 -4.40 -6.74 38.13
CA ASP A 271 -5.65 -6.59 37.37
C ASP A 271 -6.22 -5.16 37.53
N ASP A 272 -6.20 -4.63 38.74
CA ASP A 272 -6.64 -3.26 39.03
C ASP A 272 -5.78 -2.22 38.32
N ALA A 273 -4.45 -2.43 38.28
CA ALA A 273 -3.53 -1.56 37.55
C ALA A 273 -3.74 -1.61 36.04
N ILE A 274 -4.03 -2.79 35.47
CA ILE A 274 -4.32 -2.94 34.04
C ILE A 274 -5.67 -2.30 33.69
N ASN A 275 -6.71 -2.51 34.50
CA ASN A 275 -8.01 -1.86 34.30
C ASN A 275 -7.89 -0.34 34.38
N ALA A 276 -7.11 0.18 35.34
CA ALA A 276 -6.83 1.60 35.44
C ALA A 276 -6.13 2.16 34.18
N VAL A 277 -5.25 1.37 33.53
CA VAL A 277 -4.66 1.76 32.24
C VAL A 277 -5.71 1.79 31.13
N TYR A 278 -6.65 0.86 31.11
CA TYR A 278 -7.75 0.86 30.13
C TYR A 278 -8.68 2.07 30.33
N ASP A 279 -9.00 2.45 31.57
CA ASP A 279 -9.76 3.67 31.87
C ASP A 279 -9.09 4.91 31.26
N LEU A 280 -7.75 4.99 31.29
CA LEU A 280 -6.99 6.09 30.70
C LEU A 280 -7.06 6.10 29.16
N CYS A 281 -7.25 4.94 28.52
CA CYS A 281 -7.42 4.84 27.07
C CYS A 281 -8.78 5.36 26.60
N GLU A 282 -9.78 5.41 27.48
CA GLU A 282 -11.12 5.91 27.22
C GLU A 282 -11.36 7.34 27.76
N ASP A 283 -10.28 8.03 28.18
CA ASP A 283 -10.36 9.36 28.75
C ASP A 283 -10.90 10.40 27.75
N GLN A 284 -11.53 11.45 28.26
CA GLN A 284 -12.04 12.54 27.42
C GLN A 284 -10.91 13.39 26.83
N ASP A 285 -9.75 13.51 27.52
CA ASP A 285 -8.58 14.24 27.02
C ASP A 285 -7.72 13.36 26.09
N PRO A 286 -7.58 13.73 24.79
CA PRO A 286 -6.73 13.01 23.82
C PRO A 286 -5.29 12.77 24.29
N ARG A 287 -4.73 13.68 25.08
CA ARG A 287 -3.36 13.54 25.59
C ARG A 287 -3.27 12.43 26.62
N VAL A 288 -4.27 12.30 27.48
CA VAL A 288 -4.36 11.22 28.47
C VAL A 288 -4.57 9.89 27.76
N ARG A 289 -5.41 9.83 26.73
CA ARG A 289 -5.57 8.63 25.89
C ARG A 289 -4.26 8.18 25.26
N LYS A 290 -3.52 9.10 24.62
CA LYS A 290 -2.19 8.82 24.04
C LYS A 290 -1.19 8.31 25.08
N ASP A 291 -1.25 8.81 26.31
CA ASP A 291 -0.43 8.31 27.42
C ASP A 291 -0.91 6.93 27.91
N GLY A 292 -2.22 6.68 27.93
CA GLY A 292 -2.83 5.37 28.19
C GLY A 292 -2.38 4.32 27.18
N TYR A 293 -2.41 4.63 25.88
CA TYR A 293 -1.93 3.73 24.82
C TYR A 293 -0.45 3.35 25.05
N ARG A 294 0.40 4.33 25.42
CA ARG A 294 1.80 4.07 25.79
C ARG A 294 1.92 3.23 27.05
N ALA A 295 1.06 3.47 28.04
CA ALA A 295 1.03 2.72 29.29
C ALA A 295 0.74 1.23 29.05
N ILE A 296 -0.14 0.89 28.09
CA ILE A 296 -0.38 -0.51 27.67
C ILE A 296 0.92 -1.22 27.32
N THR A 297 1.77 -0.62 26.48
CA THR A 297 3.07 -1.20 26.10
C THR A 297 4.02 -1.27 27.28
N TYR A 298 4.02 -0.26 28.14
CA TYR A 298 4.86 -0.25 29.33
C TYR A 298 4.53 -1.40 30.29
N VAL A 299 3.25 -1.63 30.56
CA VAL A 299 2.84 -2.73 31.46
C VAL A 299 3.05 -4.10 30.81
N SER A 300 2.84 -4.24 29.49
CA SER A 300 3.17 -5.45 28.72
C SER A 300 4.66 -5.80 28.78
N ARG A 301 5.54 -4.79 28.76
CA ARG A 301 7.00 -4.96 28.84
C ARG A 301 7.43 -5.50 30.21
N GLU A 302 6.79 -5.03 31.28
CA GLU A 302 7.06 -5.50 32.64
C GLU A 302 6.44 -6.87 32.91
N GLN A 303 5.27 -7.15 32.31
CA GLN A 303 4.48 -8.36 32.54
C GLN A 303 4.00 -8.99 31.24
N LYS A 304 4.81 -9.92 30.72
CA LYS A 304 4.61 -10.55 29.41
C LYS A 304 3.28 -11.29 29.25
N LYS A 305 2.65 -11.76 30.34
CA LYS A 305 1.36 -12.47 30.26
C LYS A 305 0.23 -11.61 29.69
N TRP A 306 0.36 -10.28 29.77
CA TRP A 306 -0.62 -9.34 29.22
C TRP A 306 -0.44 -9.04 27.75
N VAL A 307 0.71 -9.37 27.13
CA VAL A 307 1.04 -8.94 25.77
C VAL A 307 -0.06 -9.32 24.77
N LYS A 308 -0.61 -10.54 24.85
CA LYS A 308 -1.70 -10.97 23.96
C LYS A 308 -2.97 -10.13 24.14
N ARG A 309 -3.46 -9.98 25.38
CA ARG A 309 -4.68 -9.21 25.67
C ARG A 309 -4.50 -7.73 25.32
N ASN A 310 -3.35 -7.17 25.66
CA ASN A 310 -3.02 -5.78 25.40
C ASN A 310 -2.83 -5.49 23.91
N ALA A 311 -2.29 -6.43 23.13
CA ALA A 311 -2.29 -6.33 21.68
C ALA A 311 -3.72 -6.30 21.13
N ASP A 312 -4.63 -7.12 21.66
CA ASP A 312 -6.03 -7.14 21.25
C ASP A 312 -6.72 -5.79 21.52
N VAL A 313 -6.55 -5.24 22.72
CA VAL A 313 -7.04 -3.89 23.08
C VAL A 313 -6.47 -2.83 22.15
N LEU A 314 -5.16 -2.85 21.86
CA LEU A 314 -4.55 -1.90 20.93
C LEU A 314 -5.09 -2.04 19.50
N VAL A 315 -5.41 -3.26 19.04
CA VAL A 315 -6.05 -3.46 17.74
C VAL A 315 -7.45 -2.87 17.73
N GLN A 316 -8.24 -3.06 18.79
CA GLN A 316 -9.57 -2.43 18.92
C GLN A 316 -9.48 -0.90 18.92
N LEU A 317 -8.46 -0.34 19.58
CA LEU A 317 -8.22 1.10 19.63
C LEU A 317 -7.85 1.71 18.25
N LEU A 318 -7.47 0.91 17.25
CA LEU A 318 -7.34 1.41 15.87
C LEU A 318 -8.68 1.92 15.33
N GLN A 319 -9.81 1.30 15.72
CA GLN A 319 -11.13 1.72 15.26
C GLN A 319 -11.59 3.02 15.92
N SER A 320 -11.37 3.16 17.23
CA SER A 320 -11.77 4.35 17.98
C SER A 320 -10.94 5.56 17.60
N ALA A 321 -9.62 5.39 17.41
CA ALA A 321 -8.75 6.46 16.94
C ALA A 321 -8.96 6.77 15.44
N GLY A 322 -9.38 5.77 14.65
CA GLY A 322 -9.64 5.90 13.22
C GLY A 322 -11.06 6.34 12.87
N PHE A 323 -11.88 6.73 13.85
CA PHE A 323 -13.33 6.91 13.68
C PHE A 323 -13.69 7.96 12.61
N LEU A 324 -12.93 9.05 12.41
CA LEU A 324 -13.21 10.01 11.32
C LEU A 324 -12.53 9.75 9.98
N ILE A 325 -11.54 8.85 9.87
CA ILE A 325 -10.82 8.66 8.58
C ILE A 325 -11.72 8.01 7.51
N CYS A 326 -12.79 7.32 7.92
CA CYS A 326 -13.73 6.66 7.00
C CYS A 326 -15.02 7.48 6.74
N CYS A 327 -15.36 8.46 7.60
CA CYS A 327 -16.55 9.30 7.43
C CYS A 327 -16.37 10.37 6.35
N THR A 328 -15.14 10.61 5.86
CA THR A 328 -14.91 11.45 4.68
C THR A 328 -15.34 10.78 3.37
N SER A 329 -15.70 9.49 3.38
CA SER A 329 -16.29 8.77 2.24
C SER A 329 -17.81 8.56 2.35
N ALA A 330 -18.44 8.97 3.45
CA ALA A 330 -19.89 8.87 3.63
C ALA A 330 -20.49 10.27 3.82
N THR A 331 -20.86 10.91 2.71
CA THR A 331 -21.71 12.09 2.70
C THR A 331 -23.10 11.72 3.22
N LEU A 332 -23.36 11.94 4.51
CA LEU A 332 -24.71 11.98 5.04
C LEU A 332 -25.31 13.36 4.73
N LEU A 333 -26.28 13.37 3.81
CA LEU A 333 -27.14 14.51 3.52
C LEU A 333 -28.06 14.77 4.73
N ASP A 334 -27.88 15.92 5.40
CA ASP A 334 -28.95 16.52 6.19
C ASP A 334 -29.80 17.46 5.31
N VAL A 335 -31.10 17.49 5.59
CA VAL A 335 -32.20 18.20 4.92
C VAL A 335 -32.05 19.73 4.99
N SER A 336 -31.01 20.25 5.64
CA SER A 336 -30.78 21.69 5.84
C SER A 336 -29.63 22.28 5.02
N GLY A 337 -28.93 21.49 4.18
CA GLY A 337 -27.95 22.02 3.22
C GLY A 337 -26.80 22.82 3.84
N THR A 338 -26.50 22.65 5.13
CA THR A 338 -25.40 23.35 5.81
C THR A 338 -24.36 22.33 6.30
N TYR A 339 -23.20 22.32 5.64
CA TYR A 339 -22.06 21.48 6.02
C TYR A 339 -21.50 21.94 7.38
N LYS A 340 -21.61 21.09 8.40
CA LYS A 340 -20.86 21.26 9.65
C LYS A 340 -19.92 20.07 9.81
N LEU A 341 -18.77 20.13 9.13
CA LEU A 341 -17.65 19.24 9.40
C LEU A 341 -17.12 19.57 10.80
N THR A 342 -17.47 18.74 11.79
CA THR A 342 -16.78 18.74 13.07
C THR A 342 -15.62 17.74 12.97
N LEU A 343 -14.57 18.11 12.23
CA LEU A 343 -13.30 17.38 12.26
C LEU A 343 -12.60 17.71 13.58
N TYR A 344 -12.44 16.73 14.46
CA TYR A 344 -11.50 16.86 15.59
C TYR A 344 -10.08 16.67 15.04
N PRO A 345 -9.19 17.68 15.10
CA PRO A 345 -7.85 17.61 14.52
C PRO A 345 -6.90 16.61 15.21
N ASP A 346 -7.28 16.03 16.35
CA ASP A 346 -6.42 15.18 17.19
C ASP A 346 -6.46 13.68 16.84
N GLU A 347 -7.47 13.21 16.09
CA GLU A 347 -7.67 11.79 15.77
C GLU A 347 -6.58 11.14 14.89
N PRO A 348 -6.05 11.76 13.81
CA PRO A 348 -4.99 11.13 13.03
C PRO A 348 -3.71 10.92 13.85
N GLU A 349 -3.43 11.77 14.83
CA GLU A 349 -2.28 11.58 15.73
C GLU A 349 -2.47 10.39 16.67
N GLU A 350 -3.71 10.10 17.11
CA GLU A 350 -3.99 8.96 17.96
C GLU A 350 -3.77 7.64 17.24
N VAL A 351 -4.23 7.53 15.99
CA VAL A 351 -3.99 6.33 15.15
C VAL A 351 -2.49 6.07 15.05
N GLU A 352 -1.69 7.11 14.79
CA GLU A 352 -0.24 6.98 14.69
C GLU A 352 0.41 6.51 16.00
N VAL A 353 -0.11 6.93 17.15
CA VAL A 353 0.35 6.44 18.46
C VAL A 353 -0.04 4.98 18.65
N VAL A 354 -1.28 4.59 18.35
CA VAL A 354 -1.74 3.19 18.46
C VAL A 354 -0.92 2.27 17.55
N GLU A 355 -0.71 2.63 16.29
CA GLU A 355 0.15 1.88 15.36
C GLU A 355 1.59 1.75 15.88
N GLN A 356 2.12 2.80 16.50
CA GLN A 356 3.43 2.75 17.13
C GLN A 356 3.46 1.76 18.30
N GLN A 357 2.42 1.75 19.14
CA GLN A 357 2.33 0.84 20.27
C GLN A 357 2.12 -0.62 19.85
N LEU A 358 1.38 -0.86 18.76
CA LEU A 358 1.28 -2.20 18.14
C LEU A 358 2.63 -2.65 17.56
N THR A 359 3.38 -1.73 16.96
CA THR A 359 4.74 -2.04 16.47
C THR A 359 5.67 -2.42 17.63
N GLU A 360 5.59 -1.73 18.76
CA GLU A 360 6.33 -2.12 19.97
C GLU A 360 5.86 -3.47 20.53
N HIS A 361 4.57 -3.82 20.44
CA HIS A 361 4.08 -5.14 20.84
C HIS A 361 4.60 -6.26 19.94
N LEU A 362 4.73 -6.03 18.63
CA LEU A 362 5.41 -6.96 17.72
C LEU A 362 6.87 -7.19 18.14
N ASP A 363 7.56 -6.16 18.64
CA ASP A 363 8.91 -6.26 19.20
C ASP A 363 8.96 -7.00 20.55
N LEU A 364 7.89 -6.95 21.35
CA LEU A 364 7.80 -7.64 22.65
C LEU A 364 7.51 -9.15 22.51
N ASP A 365 6.48 -9.50 21.74
CA ASP A 365 6.10 -10.88 21.43
C ASP A 365 5.45 -10.92 20.03
N PRO A 366 6.23 -11.24 18.98
CA PRO A 366 5.69 -11.27 17.62
C PRO A 366 4.70 -12.42 17.43
N VAL A 367 4.84 -13.54 18.14
CA VAL A 367 3.97 -14.71 17.98
C VAL A 367 2.58 -14.38 18.52
N ALA A 368 2.50 -13.83 19.74
CA ALA A 368 1.24 -13.43 20.34
C ALA A 368 0.57 -12.30 19.53
N THR A 369 1.34 -11.28 19.15
CA THR A 369 0.80 -10.10 18.46
C THR A 369 0.32 -10.43 17.03
N LEU A 370 1.10 -11.19 16.25
CA LEU A 370 0.66 -11.65 14.92
C LEU A 370 -0.56 -12.57 15.01
N GLY A 371 -0.64 -13.40 16.04
CA GLY A 371 -1.82 -14.22 16.31
C GLY A 371 -3.08 -13.37 16.48
N VAL A 372 -3.01 -12.33 17.32
CA VAL A 372 -4.13 -11.38 17.50
C VAL A 372 -4.49 -10.68 16.20
N LEU A 373 -3.52 -10.19 15.42
CA LEU A 373 -3.80 -9.55 14.13
C LEU A 373 -4.53 -10.52 13.17
N CYS A 374 -4.13 -11.79 13.14
CA CYS A 374 -4.81 -12.81 12.33
C CYS A 374 -6.23 -13.10 12.83
N ASP A 375 -6.42 -13.19 14.15
CA ASP A 375 -7.72 -13.41 14.77
C ASP A 375 -8.71 -12.28 14.43
N GLN A 376 -8.22 -11.03 14.36
CA GLN A 376 -9.02 -9.86 14.02
C GLN A 376 -9.29 -9.72 12.51
N ILE A 377 -8.45 -10.31 11.66
CA ILE A 377 -8.70 -10.38 10.21
C ILE A 377 -9.77 -11.41 9.89
N ALA A 378 -9.70 -12.59 10.51
CA ALA A 378 -10.59 -13.70 10.22
C ALA A 378 -12.05 -13.34 10.61
N PRO A 379 -13.02 -13.55 9.71
CA PRO A 379 -14.43 -13.43 10.07
C PRO A 379 -14.79 -14.44 11.18
N PRO A 380 -15.63 -14.04 12.15
CA PRO A 380 -16.10 -14.94 13.19
C PRO A 380 -16.91 -16.11 12.60
N GLU A 381 -16.99 -17.21 13.34
CA GLU A 381 -17.75 -18.39 12.90
C GLU A 381 -19.26 -18.22 13.11
N GLU A 382 -19.65 -17.36 14.04
CA GLU A 382 -21.05 -17.06 14.35
C GLU A 382 -21.55 -15.88 13.50
N PRO A 383 -22.77 -15.95 12.95
CA PRO A 383 -23.36 -14.86 12.20
C PRO A 383 -23.60 -13.67 13.14
N MET A 384 -23.10 -12.50 12.75
CA MET A 384 -23.32 -11.24 13.44
C MET A 384 -24.46 -10.47 12.78
N ASP A 385 -25.05 -9.50 13.50
CA ASP A 385 -25.93 -8.53 12.86
C ASP A 385 -25.14 -7.60 11.91
N GLU A 386 -25.86 -6.83 11.09
CA GLU A 386 -25.27 -6.00 10.05
C GLU A 386 -24.38 -4.88 10.61
N GLU A 387 -24.70 -4.34 11.79
CA GLU A 387 -23.95 -3.26 12.43
C GLU A 387 -22.63 -3.79 12.99
N ASP A 388 -22.71 -4.89 13.72
CA ASP A 388 -21.57 -5.62 14.26
C ASP A 388 -20.63 -6.13 13.14
N GLN A 389 -21.21 -6.61 12.03
CA GLN A 389 -20.45 -7.01 10.84
C GLN A 389 -19.72 -5.82 10.21
N ALA A 390 -20.38 -4.66 10.08
CA ALA A 390 -19.77 -3.45 9.53
C ALA A 390 -18.61 -2.94 10.42
N ILE A 391 -18.78 -2.98 11.74
CA ILE A 391 -17.72 -2.66 12.70
C ILE A 391 -16.53 -3.60 12.50
N ARG A 392 -16.76 -4.91 12.38
CA ARG A 392 -15.69 -5.89 12.14
C ARG A 392 -15.00 -5.73 10.79
N ASP A 393 -15.74 -5.44 9.72
CA ASP A 393 -15.19 -5.20 8.39
C ASP A 393 -14.29 -3.95 8.38
N ARG A 394 -14.69 -2.92 9.13
CA ARG A 394 -13.86 -1.75 9.36
C ARG A 394 -12.59 -2.07 10.13
N LEU A 395 -12.67 -2.86 11.22
CA LEU A 395 -11.49 -3.28 11.99
C LEU A 395 -10.50 -4.02 11.08
N ARG A 396 -11.00 -4.98 10.32
CA ARG A 396 -10.20 -5.79 9.39
C ARG A 396 -9.46 -4.90 8.40
N SER A 397 -10.16 -3.92 7.82
CA SER A 397 -9.56 -2.97 6.88
C SER A 397 -8.41 -2.18 7.51
N LEU A 398 -8.57 -1.74 8.76
CA LEU A 398 -7.53 -1.04 9.53
C LEU A 398 -6.34 -1.94 9.84
N VAL A 399 -6.59 -3.19 10.26
CA VAL A 399 -5.55 -4.18 10.56
C VAL A 399 -4.75 -4.52 9.30
N LEU A 400 -5.41 -4.78 8.17
CA LEU A 400 -4.75 -5.00 6.88
C LEU A 400 -3.96 -3.76 6.43
N GLY A 401 -4.50 -2.57 6.66
CA GLY A 401 -3.82 -1.28 6.45
C GLY A 401 -2.52 -1.16 7.24
N PHE A 402 -2.56 -1.45 8.53
CA PHE A 402 -1.39 -1.47 9.41
C PHE A 402 -0.34 -2.50 8.95
N MET A 403 -0.78 -3.71 8.60
CA MET A 403 0.09 -4.80 8.17
C MET A 403 0.78 -4.55 6.82
N LYS A 404 0.08 -3.95 5.84
CA LYS A 404 0.68 -3.58 4.55
C LYS A 404 1.49 -2.28 4.62
N GLY A 405 1.19 -1.42 5.60
CA GLY A 405 1.84 -0.14 5.83
C GLY A 405 2.95 -0.22 6.87
N ARG A 406 2.74 0.43 8.03
CA ARG A 406 3.76 0.67 9.06
C ARG A 406 4.42 -0.62 9.57
N ALA A 407 3.66 -1.70 9.73
CA ALA A 407 4.18 -2.95 10.28
C ALA A 407 4.96 -3.78 9.26
N LYS A 408 4.75 -3.61 7.96
CA LYS A 408 5.24 -4.50 6.89
C LYS A 408 6.73 -4.78 7.02
N ARG A 409 7.54 -3.72 7.14
CA ARG A 409 9.00 -3.84 7.29
C ARG A 409 9.39 -4.59 8.56
N GLY A 410 8.74 -4.27 9.69
CA GLY A 410 9.00 -4.95 10.96
C GLY A 410 8.68 -6.44 10.89
N ILE A 411 7.52 -6.78 10.30
CA ILE A 411 7.08 -8.16 10.12
C ILE A 411 8.07 -8.92 9.22
N VAL A 412 8.34 -8.42 8.01
CA VAL A 412 9.13 -9.14 7.00
C VAL A 412 10.62 -9.20 7.35
N GLU A 413 11.22 -8.09 7.81
CA GLU A 413 12.67 -7.99 7.97
C GLU A 413 13.15 -8.38 9.37
N ARG A 414 12.30 -8.26 10.40
CA ARG A 414 12.70 -8.53 11.80
C ARG A 414 12.04 -9.78 12.38
N HIS A 415 10.72 -9.88 12.31
CA HIS A 415 9.98 -10.89 13.11
C HIS A 415 9.73 -12.20 12.37
N ALA A 416 9.44 -12.15 11.08
CA ALA A 416 9.16 -13.29 10.21
C ALA A 416 10.24 -13.43 9.10
N SER A 417 11.47 -12.98 9.37
CA SER A 417 12.58 -12.95 8.41
C SER A 417 13.27 -14.29 8.20
N GLN A 418 13.03 -15.26 9.09
CA GLN A 418 13.60 -16.60 9.01
C GLN A 418 12.52 -17.61 8.63
N HIS A 419 12.82 -18.41 7.59
CA HIS A 419 11.96 -19.49 7.14
C HIS A 419 11.65 -20.49 8.26
N GLY A 420 10.37 -20.73 8.51
CA GLY A 420 9.88 -21.66 9.54
C GLY A 420 9.96 -21.11 10.96
N SER A 421 10.26 -19.82 11.14
CA SER A 421 10.18 -19.18 12.47
C SER A 421 8.75 -19.23 13.01
N GLN A 422 8.59 -19.31 14.33
CA GLN A 422 7.26 -19.41 14.95
C GLN A 422 6.34 -18.24 14.57
N ALA A 423 6.89 -17.02 14.49
CA ALA A 423 6.16 -15.83 14.09
C ALA A 423 5.69 -15.91 12.63
N GLU A 424 6.54 -16.37 11.72
CA GLU A 424 6.17 -16.60 10.32
C GLU A 424 5.12 -17.71 10.20
N VAL A 425 5.26 -18.82 10.94
CA VAL A 425 4.31 -19.94 10.92
C VAL A 425 2.92 -19.50 11.40
N VAL A 426 2.84 -18.73 12.47
CA VAL A 426 1.57 -18.18 12.97
C VAL A 426 0.93 -17.26 11.93
N LEU A 427 1.71 -16.34 11.35
CA LEU A 427 1.22 -15.42 10.33
C LEU A 427 0.72 -16.15 9.08
N VAL A 428 1.51 -17.09 8.55
CA VAL A 428 1.17 -17.85 7.35
C VAL A 428 -0.07 -18.70 7.57
N ASN A 429 -0.12 -19.48 8.67
CA ASN A 429 -1.26 -20.36 8.92
C ASN A 429 -2.54 -19.55 9.23
N GLY A 430 -2.43 -18.45 9.96
CA GLY A 430 -3.55 -17.57 10.29
C GLY A 430 -4.17 -16.95 9.03
N LEU A 431 -3.35 -16.36 8.16
CA LEU A 431 -3.82 -15.74 6.93
C LEU A 431 -4.30 -16.76 5.89
N LEU A 432 -3.62 -17.90 5.74
CA LEU A 432 -4.05 -18.95 4.81
C LEU A 432 -5.42 -19.52 5.19
N LYS A 433 -5.69 -19.69 6.50
CA LYS A 433 -7.02 -20.10 7.01
C LYS A 433 -8.09 -19.05 6.74
N ALA A 434 -7.74 -17.76 6.71
CA ALA A 434 -8.69 -16.68 6.51
C ALA A 434 -9.14 -16.54 5.03
N ILE A 435 -8.32 -16.94 4.06
CA ILE A 435 -8.59 -16.75 2.61
C ILE A 435 -9.99 -17.21 2.20
N SER A 436 -10.45 -18.38 2.67
CA SER A 436 -11.74 -18.94 2.24
C SER A 436 -12.97 -18.20 2.79
N LYS A 437 -12.78 -17.20 3.66
CA LYS A 437 -13.84 -16.44 4.31
C LYS A 437 -13.82 -14.96 3.94
N LEU A 438 -12.79 -14.51 3.23
CA LEU A 438 -12.53 -13.09 3.00
C LEU A 438 -13.01 -12.63 1.63
N PRO A 439 -13.32 -11.33 1.49
CA PRO A 439 -13.59 -10.77 0.18
C PRO A 439 -12.31 -10.71 -0.67
N PRO A 440 -12.45 -10.67 -2.01
CA PRO A 440 -11.32 -10.74 -2.94
C PRO A 440 -10.31 -9.60 -2.80
N SER A 441 -10.77 -8.41 -2.41
CA SER A 441 -9.91 -7.24 -2.14
C SER A 441 -8.94 -7.49 -1.01
N ASP A 442 -9.40 -8.15 0.06
CA ASP A 442 -8.61 -8.42 1.25
C ASP A 442 -7.62 -9.55 0.95
N ILE A 443 -8.06 -10.55 0.19
CA ILE A 443 -7.20 -11.64 -0.28
C ILE A 443 -6.08 -11.08 -1.16
N ASP A 444 -6.35 -10.11 -2.02
CA ASP A 444 -5.33 -9.47 -2.86
C ASP A 444 -4.22 -8.82 -2.02
N ILE A 445 -4.58 -8.06 -0.98
CA ILE A 445 -3.65 -7.45 -0.02
C ILE A 445 -2.87 -8.55 0.72
N ILE A 446 -3.55 -9.55 1.26
CA ILE A 446 -2.93 -10.65 2.01
C ILE A 446 -1.90 -11.38 1.15
N VAL A 447 -2.24 -11.72 -0.08
CA VAL A 447 -1.37 -12.46 -0.99
C VAL A 447 -0.19 -11.59 -1.43
N LYS A 448 -0.46 -10.43 -2.04
CA LYS A 448 0.57 -9.62 -2.70
C LYS A 448 1.46 -8.87 -1.73
N ASP A 449 0.86 -8.24 -0.72
CA ASP A 449 1.59 -7.34 0.16
C ASP A 449 2.21 -8.04 1.36
N ILE A 450 1.56 -9.09 1.87
CA ILE A 450 1.96 -9.75 3.12
C ILE A 450 2.64 -11.09 2.85
N LEU A 451 1.90 -12.09 2.39
CA LEU A 451 2.37 -13.48 2.29
C LEU A 451 3.55 -13.62 1.32
N LEU A 452 3.42 -13.14 0.08
CA LEU A 452 4.49 -13.25 -0.92
C LEU A 452 5.74 -12.42 -0.61
N SER A 453 5.74 -11.64 0.49
CA SER A 453 6.93 -10.97 1.02
C SER A 453 7.73 -11.84 2.00
N LEU A 454 7.18 -12.98 2.44
CA LEU A 454 7.79 -13.84 3.47
C LEU A 454 8.76 -14.89 2.87
N PRO A 455 9.79 -15.30 3.62
CA PRO A 455 10.76 -16.32 3.18
C PRO A 455 10.14 -17.65 2.76
N SER A 456 9.04 -18.06 3.39
CA SER A 456 8.31 -19.29 3.08
C SER A 456 7.70 -19.33 1.69
N TYR A 457 7.65 -18.22 0.96
CA TYR A 457 7.20 -18.20 -0.43
C TYR A 457 8.36 -18.05 -1.41
N GLY A 458 9.59 -18.31 -0.95
CA GLY A 458 10.74 -18.47 -1.83
C GLY A 458 10.69 -19.76 -2.66
N PRO A 459 11.53 -19.88 -3.71
CA PRO A 459 11.48 -20.97 -4.69
C PRO A 459 11.70 -22.39 -4.14
N ALA A 460 12.21 -22.52 -2.91
CA ALA A 460 12.55 -23.79 -2.29
C ALA A 460 11.42 -24.37 -1.39
N SER A 461 10.30 -23.66 -1.26
CA SER A 461 9.23 -23.99 -0.31
C SER A 461 7.95 -24.48 -1.00
N SER A 462 7.28 -25.47 -0.41
CA SER A 462 5.97 -25.97 -0.87
C SER A 462 4.80 -25.04 -0.51
N ARG A 463 5.03 -24.02 0.32
CA ARG A 463 3.94 -23.15 0.78
C ARG A 463 3.28 -22.34 -0.32
N GLY A 464 4.00 -22.02 -1.40
CA GLY A 464 3.37 -21.39 -2.56
C GLY A 464 2.36 -22.29 -3.25
N ASP A 465 2.57 -23.61 -3.28
CA ASP A 465 1.59 -24.56 -3.81
C ASP A 465 0.34 -24.64 -2.93
N GLU A 466 0.50 -24.62 -1.61
CA GLU A 466 -0.63 -24.56 -0.66
C GLU A 466 -1.46 -23.28 -0.83
N LEU A 467 -0.79 -22.14 -0.98
CA LEU A 467 -1.45 -20.85 -1.22
C LEU A 467 -2.17 -20.85 -2.58
N LEU A 468 -1.51 -21.34 -3.64
CA LEU A 468 -2.11 -21.45 -4.95
C LEU A 468 -3.36 -22.34 -4.91
N GLU A 469 -3.30 -23.49 -4.24
CA GLU A 469 -4.46 -24.38 -4.11
C GLU A 469 -5.62 -23.69 -3.37
N ALA A 470 -5.36 -22.97 -2.28
CA ALA A 470 -6.40 -22.20 -1.58
C ALA A 470 -7.10 -21.18 -2.50
N ILE A 471 -6.33 -20.45 -3.32
CA ILE A 471 -6.89 -19.50 -4.30
C ILE A 471 -7.67 -20.22 -5.41
N LEU A 472 -7.19 -21.37 -5.89
CA LEU A 472 -7.86 -22.14 -6.94
C LEU A 472 -9.17 -22.79 -6.44
N VAL A 473 -9.26 -23.15 -5.17
CA VAL A 473 -10.51 -23.60 -4.53
C VAL A 473 -11.57 -22.49 -4.60
N GLU A 474 -11.21 -21.26 -4.24
CA GLU A 474 -12.13 -20.10 -4.31
C GLU A 474 -12.49 -19.73 -5.76
N ALA A 475 -11.53 -19.83 -6.69
CA ALA A 475 -11.79 -19.66 -8.12
C ALA A 475 -12.82 -20.69 -8.62
N LYS A 476 -12.70 -21.96 -8.19
CA LYS A 476 -13.64 -23.02 -8.56
C LYS A 476 -15.02 -22.82 -7.96
N ALA A 477 -15.11 -22.37 -6.71
CA ALA A 477 -16.37 -22.07 -6.05
C ALA A 477 -17.09 -20.92 -6.77
N SER A 478 -16.37 -19.83 -7.03
CA SER A 478 -16.88 -18.67 -7.78
C SER A 478 -17.35 -19.05 -9.18
N TYR A 479 -16.56 -19.85 -9.90
CA TYR A 479 -16.90 -20.29 -11.24
C TYR A 479 -18.20 -21.09 -11.31
N LYS A 480 -18.47 -21.94 -10.29
CA LYS A 480 -19.71 -22.71 -10.22
C LYS A 480 -20.93 -21.81 -9.98
N ILE A 481 -20.78 -20.76 -9.19
CA ILE A 481 -21.84 -19.79 -8.87
C ILE A 481 -22.13 -18.90 -10.10
N GLU A 482 -21.07 -18.44 -10.79
CA GLU A 482 -21.17 -17.54 -11.95
C GLU A 482 -21.56 -18.26 -13.26
N LEU A 483 -21.69 -19.59 -13.25
CA LEU A 483 -21.96 -20.36 -14.46
C LEU A 483 -23.36 -20.01 -15.01
N PRO A 484 -23.46 -19.44 -16.21
CA PRO A 484 -24.75 -18.98 -16.75
C PRO A 484 -25.65 -20.17 -17.05
N SER A 485 -26.88 -20.11 -16.52
CA SER A 485 -27.93 -21.11 -16.78
C SER A 485 -28.55 -20.96 -18.18
N ASP A 486 -28.52 -19.75 -18.76
CA ASP A 486 -29.34 -19.39 -19.93
C ASP A 486 -28.55 -18.91 -21.15
N GLY A 487 -27.51 -19.65 -21.56
CA GLY A 487 -26.79 -19.45 -22.83
C GLY A 487 -26.03 -18.11 -23.01
N GLN A 488 -26.22 -17.14 -22.12
CA GLN A 488 -25.56 -15.84 -22.14
C GLN A 488 -24.08 -15.95 -21.80
N ARG A 489 -23.27 -15.06 -22.39
CA ARG A 489 -21.84 -14.95 -22.08
C ARG A 489 -21.63 -14.23 -20.76
N SER A 490 -20.78 -14.77 -19.90
CA SER A 490 -20.39 -14.15 -18.62
C SER A 490 -18.92 -13.77 -18.64
N ASP A 491 -18.57 -12.68 -17.95
CA ASP A 491 -17.19 -12.22 -17.76
C ASP A 491 -16.51 -12.86 -16.54
N PHE A 492 -17.28 -13.63 -15.75
CA PHE A 492 -16.81 -14.33 -14.54
C PHE A 492 -15.98 -13.43 -13.63
N ARG A 493 -16.51 -12.24 -13.32
CA ARG A 493 -15.78 -11.17 -12.63
C ARG A 493 -15.10 -11.69 -11.38
N GLN A 494 -15.80 -12.51 -10.61
CA GLN A 494 -15.31 -13.00 -9.34
C GLN A 494 -14.28 -14.11 -9.51
N THR A 495 -14.54 -15.07 -10.39
CA THR A 495 -13.54 -16.07 -10.79
C THR A 495 -12.26 -15.41 -11.32
N ARG A 496 -12.39 -14.35 -12.11
CA ARG A 496 -11.28 -13.61 -12.72
C ARG A 496 -10.35 -13.01 -11.67
N LEU A 497 -10.88 -12.46 -10.57
CA LEU A 497 -10.06 -11.92 -9.48
C LEU A 497 -9.16 -13.00 -8.86
N TYR A 498 -9.70 -14.19 -8.59
CA TYR A 498 -8.91 -15.31 -8.07
C TYR A 498 -7.90 -15.85 -9.10
N LEU A 499 -8.29 -15.95 -10.37
CA LEU A 499 -7.38 -16.39 -11.43
C LEU A 499 -6.26 -15.39 -11.71
N ASN A 500 -6.51 -14.09 -11.56
CA ASN A 500 -5.47 -13.05 -11.60
C ASN A 500 -4.45 -13.27 -10.48
N LEU A 501 -4.92 -13.56 -9.26
CA LEU A 501 -4.04 -13.88 -8.13
C LEU A 501 -3.24 -15.17 -8.35
N ALA A 502 -3.88 -16.22 -8.84
CA ALA A 502 -3.21 -17.47 -9.19
C ALA A 502 -2.14 -17.27 -10.28
N ALA A 503 -2.45 -16.46 -11.31
CA ALA A 503 -1.49 -16.07 -12.33
C ALA A 503 -0.33 -15.26 -11.74
N TYR A 504 -0.60 -14.31 -10.84
CA TYR A 504 0.44 -13.52 -10.17
C TYR A 504 1.43 -14.42 -9.39
N ILE A 505 0.91 -15.37 -8.59
CA ILE A 505 1.71 -16.33 -7.79
C ILE A 505 2.62 -17.22 -8.65
N VAL A 506 2.25 -17.50 -9.90
CA VAL A 506 2.97 -18.44 -10.78
C VAL A 506 3.83 -17.70 -11.81
N LEU A 507 3.26 -16.67 -12.45
CA LEU A 507 3.82 -16.01 -13.62
C LEU A 507 4.64 -14.78 -13.28
N GLU A 508 4.23 -13.98 -12.30
CA GLU A 508 4.95 -12.76 -11.93
C GLU A 508 5.90 -13.01 -10.76
N LYS A 509 5.43 -13.67 -9.71
CA LYS A 509 6.20 -13.94 -8.49
C LYS A 509 6.27 -15.45 -8.24
N PRO A 510 7.11 -16.20 -8.99
CA PRO A 510 7.06 -17.66 -9.12
C PRO A 510 7.33 -18.39 -7.80
N SER A 511 6.31 -18.46 -6.97
CA SER A 511 6.35 -19.03 -5.62
C SER A 511 5.72 -20.42 -5.59
N ALA A 512 4.93 -20.76 -6.61
CA ALA A 512 4.23 -22.03 -6.77
C ALA A 512 4.56 -22.69 -8.12
N SER A 513 4.32 -23.99 -8.21
CA SER A 513 4.52 -24.76 -9.43
C SER A 513 3.51 -24.37 -10.51
N PRO A 514 3.96 -23.99 -11.73
CA PRO A 514 3.05 -23.72 -12.85
C PRO A 514 2.22 -24.94 -13.26
N ALA A 515 2.66 -26.15 -12.88
CA ALA A 515 1.94 -27.38 -13.13
C ALA A 515 0.55 -27.39 -12.46
N ASN A 516 0.41 -26.86 -11.24
CA ASN A 516 -0.85 -26.81 -10.52
C ASN A 516 -1.88 -25.92 -11.23
N LEU A 517 -1.42 -24.79 -11.79
CA LEU A 517 -2.26 -23.90 -12.57
C LEU A 517 -2.77 -24.56 -13.88
N LEU A 518 -1.91 -25.34 -14.56
CA LEU A 518 -2.32 -26.11 -15.74
C LEU A 518 -3.31 -27.24 -15.40
N ARG A 519 -3.07 -27.95 -14.30
CA ARG A 519 -3.99 -28.99 -13.78
C ARG A 519 -5.36 -28.42 -13.42
N PHE A 520 -5.45 -27.15 -13.08
CA PHE A 520 -6.71 -26.47 -12.90
C PHE A 520 -7.37 -26.14 -14.24
N TYR A 521 -6.68 -25.43 -15.14
CA TYR A 521 -7.25 -24.95 -16.40
C TYR A 521 -7.67 -26.10 -17.34
N CYS A 522 -6.76 -27.02 -17.66
CA CYS A 522 -6.96 -27.99 -18.74
C CYS A 522 -8.16 -28.93 -18.51
N PRO A 523 -8.36 -29.54 -17.33
CA PRO A 523 -9.52 -30.39 -17.06
C PRO A 523 -10.79 -29.60 -16.72
N SER A 524 -10.67 -28.47 -16.00
CA SER A 524 -11.84 -27.81 -15.39
C SER A 524 -12.47 -26.76 -16.30
N LEU A 525 -11.69 -26.12 -17.18
CA LEU A 525 -12.11 -24.92 -17.89
C LEU A 525 -11.96 -25.00 -19.42
N VAL A 526 -11.12 -25.89 -19.95
CA VAL A 526 -10.84 -25.99 -21.40
C VAL A 526 -11.71 -27.05 -22.08
N SER A 527 -13.03 -26.84 -22.11
CA SER A 527 -13.92 -27.57 -23.03
C SER A 527 -14.54 -26.60 -24.03
N ARG A 528 -14.74 -27.04 -25.28
CA ARG A 528 -15.28 -26.17 -26.35
C ARG A 528 -16.62 -25.53 -25.97
N ILE A 529 -17.48 -26.28 -25.29
CA ILE A 529 -18.80 -25.83 -24.83
C ILE A 529 -18.66 -24.77 -23.73
N VAL A 530 -17.65 -24.92 -22.86
CA VAL A 530 -17.37 -23.96 -21.79
C VAL A 530 -16.79 -22.66 -22.35
N LEU A 531 -15.77 -22.74 -23.22
CA LEU A 531 -15.12 -21.55 -23.79
C LEU A 531 -16.09 -20.64 -24.53
N GLN A 532 -17.09 -21.18 -25.23
CA GLN A 532 -18.07 -20.39 -25.99
C GLN A 532 -19.02 -19.57 -25.11
N LYS A 533 -19.16 -19.92 -23.83
CA LYS A 533 -19.96 -19.17 -22.84
C LYS A 533 -19.21 -17.98 -22.23
N TRP A 534 -17.97 -17.74 -22.62
CA TRP A 534 -17.14 -16.69 -22.04
C TRP A 534 -17.13 -15.45 -22.92
N THR A 535 -16.91 -14.28 -22.32
CA THR A 535 -16.55 -13.07 -23.05
C THR A 535 -15.23 -13.26 -23.80
N GLU A 536 -15.02 -12.51 -24.89
CA GLU A 536 -13.75 -12.53 -25.62
C GLU A 536 -12.58 -12.16 -24.70
N ASP A 537 -12.77 -11.19 -23.80
CA ASP A 537 -11.72 -10.75 -22.86
C ASP A 537 -11.34 -11.85 -21.86
N PHE A 538 -12.32 -12.58 -21.34
CA PHE A 538 -12.03 -13.69 -20.43
C PHE A 538 -11.36 -14.87 -21.15
N GLN A 539 -11.73 -15.14 -22.41
CA GLN A 539 -11.05 -16.13 -23.24
C GLN A 539 -9.57 -15.77 -23.46
N VAL A 540 -9.29 -14.53 -23.86
CA VAL A 540 -7.93 -14.02 -24.07
C VAL A 540 -7.09 -14.15 -22.80
N PHE A 541 -7.68 -13.77 -21.67
CA PHE A 541 -7.06 -13.88 -20.35
C PHE A 541 -6.66 -15.32 -20.01
N VAL A 542 -7.60 -16.27 -20.09
CA VAL A 542 -7.33 -17.68 -19.76
C VAL A 542 -6.31 -18.31 -20.72
N ILE A 543 -6.43 -18.04 -22.03
CA ILE A 543 -5.49 -18.56 -23.04
C ILE A 543 -4.07 -18.05 -22.76
N SER A 544 -3.93 -16.78 -22.40
CA SER A 544 -2.63 -16.17 -22.07
C SER A 544 -2.02 -16.80 -20.82
N ASN A 545 -2.84 -17.04 -19.78
CA ASN A 545 -2.37 -17.70 -18.55
C ASN A 545 -1.93 -19.15 -18.79
N ILE A 546 -2.68 -19.93 -19.58
CA ILE A 546 -2.30 -21.29 -19.97
C ILE A 546 -0.97 -21.28 -20.71
N ALA A 547 -0.81 -20.39 -21.70
CA ALA A 547 0.42 -20.27 -22.46
C ALA A 547 1.62 -19.91 -21.57
N GLY A 548 1.46 -18.94 -20.68
CA GLY A 548 2.51 -18.55 -19.73
C GLY A 548 2.88 -19.67 -18.77
N ALA A 549 1.90 -20.37 -18.21
CA ALA A 549 2.13 -21.50 -17.29
C ALA A 549 2.81 -22.67 -18.02
N LEU A 550 2.40 -22.96 -19.26
CA LEU A 550 3.04 -23.97 -20.11
C LEU A 550 4.50 -23.62 -20.39
N GLN A 551 4.79 -22.37 -20.74
CA GLN A 551 6.16 -21.93 -21.00
C GLN A 551 7.07 -22.16 -19.79
N LYS A 552 6.58 -21.87 -18.57
CA LYS A 552 7.37 -22.07 -17.32
C LYS A 552 7.46 -23.52 -16.88
N SER A 553 6.49 -24.38 -17.21
CA SER A 553 6.49 -25.81 -16.86
C SER A 553 7.05 -26.72 -17.95
N THR A 554 7.55 -26.15 -19.05
CA THR A 554 8.00 -26.94 -20.19
C THR A 554 9.22 -27.80 -19.78
N PRO A 555 9.15 -29.15 -19.90
CA PRO A 555 10.25 -30.02 -19.49
C PRO A 555 11.49 -29.84 -20.38
N LYS A 556 12.69 -30.04 -19.82
CA LYS A 556 13.95 -29.93 -20.60
C LYS A 556 14.08 -31.01 -21.67
N ASN A 557 13.56 -32.21 -21.42
CA ASN A 557 13.63 -33.33 -22.37
C ASN A 557 12.32 -34.15 -22.33
N LEU A 558 11.59 -34.17 -23.44
CA LEU A 558 10.30 -34.89 -23.53
C LEU A 558 10.47 -36.42 -23.57
N ALA A 559 11.67 -36.93 -23.87
CA ALA A 559 11.95 -38.37 -23.86
C ALA A 559 11.98 -38.97 -22.44
N THR A 560 12.07 -38.14 -21.41
CA THR A 560 12.02 -38.60 -20.02
C THR A 560 10.57 -38.82 -19.58
N THR A 561 10.27 -40.02 -19.07
CA THR A 561 8.96 -40.33 -18.48
C THR A 561 8.90 -39.75 -17.07
N GLY A 562 8.09 -38.70 -16.92
CA GLY A 562 7.86 -38.02 -15.64
C GLY A 562 6.53 -37.27 -15.66
N GLU A 563 6.13 -36.78 -14.49
CA GLU A 563 4.85 -36.07 -14.31
C GLU A 563 4.76 -34.81 -15.19
N ASP A 564 5.84 -34.03 -15.28
CA ASP A 564 5.92 -32.83 -16.11
C ASP A 564 5.72 -33.11 -17.60
N THR A 565 6.31 -34.20 -18.12
CA THR A 565 6.13 -34.66 -19.50
C THR A 565 4.66 -35.05 -19.74
N SER A 566 4.04 -35.74 -18.79
CA SER A 566 2.63 -36.14 -18.91
C SER A 566 1.70 -34.93 -18.93
N LEU A 567 1.95 -33.93 -18.08
CA LEU A 567 1.15 -32.72 -18.02
C LEU A 567 1.33 -31.85 -19.27
N PHE A 568 2.55 -31.75 -19.79
CA PHE A 568 2.84 -31.08 -21.06
C PHE A 568 2.05 -31.71 -22.21
N ILE A 569 2.03 -33.05 -22.28
CA ILE A 569 1.27 -33.81 -23.27
C ILE A 569 -0.24 -33.52 -23.13
N GLN A 570 -0.78 -33.62 -21.92
CA GLN A 570 -2.20 -33.33 -21.63
C GLN A 570 -2.60 -31.91 -22.01
N THR A 571 -1.72 -30.93 -21.74
CA THR A 571 -1.94 -29.53 -22.12
C THR A 571 -2.03 -29.38 -23.63
N ILE A 572 -1.18 -30.07 -24.38
CA ILE A 572 -1.22 -30.05 -25.85
C ILE A 572 -2.47 -30.74 -26.40
N ASP A 573 -2.94 -31.81 -25.76
CA ASP A 573 -4.16 -32.51 -26.19
C ASP A 573 -5.39 -31.59 -26.14
N VAL A 574 -5.40 -30.60 -25.23
CA VAL A 574 -6.47 -29.58 -25.14
C VAL A 574 -6.20 -28.30 -25.95
N CYS A 575 -5.14 -28.24 -26.79
CA CYS A 575 -4.88 -27.05 -27.61
C CYS A 575 -5.90 -26.83 -28.73
N ALA A 576 -6.54 -27.87 -29.26
CA ALA A 576 -7.51 -27.73 -30.36
C ALA A 576 -8.69 -26.78 -30.03
N PRO A 577 -9.40 -26.91 -28.88
CA PRO A 577 -10.42 -25.94 -28.50
C PRO A 577 -9.86 -24.53 -28.25
N LEU A 578 -8.64 -24.39 -27.73
CA LEU A 578 -7.99 -23.08 -27.55
C LEU A 578 -7.73 -22.37 -28.89
N PHE A 579 -7.18 -23.09 -29.88
CA PHE A 579 -6.98 -22.52 -31.21
C PHE A 579 -8.29 -22.23 -31.95
N SER A 580 -9.34 -23.04 -31.74
CA SER A 580 -10.67 -22.72 -32.26
C SER A 580 -11.16 -21.38 -31.71
N CYS A 581 -11.00 -21.17 -30.40
CA CYS A 581 -11.34 -19.92 -29.74
C CYS A 581 -10.57 -18.74 -30.34
N LEU A 582 -9.26 -18.88 -30.55
CA LEU A 582 -8.40 -17.86 -31.16
C LEU A 582 -8.84 -17.46 -32.59
N VAL A 583 -9.33 -18.41 -33.39
CA VAL A 583 -9.87 -18.16 -34.72
C VAL A 583 -11.19 -17.37 -34.66
N ASP A 584 -12.01 -17.64 -33.65
CA ASP A 584 -13.31 -17.01 -33.43
C ASP A 584 -13.19 -15.59 -32.83
N LEU A 585 -12.06 -15.27 -32.19
CA LEU A 585 -11.78 -13.93 -31.64
C LEU A 585 -11.67 -12.86 -32.74
N LYS A 586 -12.13 -11.65 -32.41
CA LYS A 586 -11.86 -10.43 -33.19
C LYS A 586 -10.36 -10.24 -33.37
N ARG A 587 -9.97 -9.85 -34.59
CA ARG A 587 -8.57 -9.69 -35.03
C ARG A 587 -7.71 -8.91 -34.02
N GLN A 588 -8.19 -7.75 -33.58
CA GLN A 588 -7.48 -6.86 -32.65
C GLN A 588 -7.28 -7.41 -31.23
N ARG A 589 -8.03 -8.45 -30.82
CA ARG A 589 -7.98 -8.99 -29.45
C ARG A 589 -7.19 -10.29 -29.33
N ARG A 590 -6.55 -10.74 -30.41
CA ARG A 590 -5.87 -12.04 -30.43
C ARG A 590 -4.54 -11.99 -29.64
N PRO A 591 -4.32 -12.88 -28.66
CA PRO A 591 -3.07 -12.96 -27.94
C PRO A 591 -2.01 -13.70 -28.77
N TRP A 592 -1.37 -13.00 -29.71
CA TRP A 592 -0.39 -13.60 -30.64
C TRP A 592 0.80 -14.25 -29.92
N GLN A 593 1.25 -13.68 -28.79
CA GLN A 593 2.29 -14.28 -27.97
C GLN A 593 1.87 -15.63 -27.36
N ALA A 594 0.61 -15.76 -26.92
CA ALA A 594 0.06 -17.03 -26.43
C ALA A 594 -0.06 -18.04 -27.59
N CYS A 595 -0.51 -17.59 -28.77
CA CYS A 595 -0.59 -18.42 -29.98
C CYS A 595 0.78 -19.01 -30.34
N LYS A 596 1.82 -18.17 -30.38
CA LYS A 596 3.20 -18.57 -30.64
C LYS A 596 3.66 -19.64 -29.64
N THR A 597 3.44 -19.41 -28.35
CA THR A 597 3.87 -20.32 -27.28
C THR A 597 3.20 -21.69 -27.39
N LEU A 598 1.88 -21.73 -27.60
CA LEU A 598 1.14 -22.98 -27.79
C LEU A 598 1.57 -23.74 -29.07
N LEU A 599 1.85 -23.00 -30.15
CA LEU A 599 2.36 -23.58 -31.41
C LEU A 599 3.75 -24.18 -31.23
N GLN A 600 4.66 -23.48 -30.55
CA GLN A 600 5.99 -23.98 -30.24
C GLN A 600 5.92 -25.28 -29.43
N ALA A 601 5.02 -25.36 -28.43
CA ALA A 601 4.80 -26.58 -27.67
C ALA A 601 4.30 -27.74 -28.55
N CYS A 602 3.34 -27.48 -29.45
CA CYS A 602 2.85 -28.48 -30.41
C CYS A 602 3.95 -29.00 -31.35
N ILE A 603 4.79 -28.09 -31.88
CA ILE A 603 5.92 -28.43 -32.76
C ILE A 603 6.92 -29.29 -31.99
N ARG A 604 7.25 -28.89 -30.77
CA ARG A 604 8.18 -29.63 -29.93
C ARG A 604 7.72 -31.06 -29.64
N ARG A 605 6.43 -31.26 -29.33
CA ARG A 605 5.85 -32.62 -29.18
C ARG A 605 5.93 -33.42 -30.48
N LYS A 606 5.68 -32.79 -31.63
CA LYS A 606 5.81 -33.45 -32.94
C LYS A 606 7.25 -33.91 -33.18
N ASP A 607 8.22 -33.04 -32.92
CA ASP A 607 9.63 -33.28 -33.24
C ASP A 607 10.29 -34.28 -32.29
N GLU A 608 10.05 -34.16 -30.98
CA GLU A 608 10.68 -35.03 -29.96
C GLU A 608 9.94 -36.37 -29.77
N LEU A 609 8.61 -36.40 -29.91
CA LEU A 609 7.78 -37.59 -29.65
C LEU A 609 7.14 -38.20 -30.90
N LYS A 610 7.48 -37.73 -32.10
CA LYS A 610 6.90 -38.18 -33.37
C LYS A 610 5.36 -38.13 -33.39
N TRP A 611 4.79 -37.18 -32.67
CA TRP A 611 3.34 -37.07 -32.54
C TRP A 611 2.68 -36.70 -33.88
N SER A 612 1.70 -37.51 -34.29
CA SER A 612 0.86 -37.19 -35.45
C SER A 612 -0.17 -36.15 -35.06
N VAL A 613 -0.07 -35.00 -35.71
CA VAL A 613 -1.00 -33.90 -35.54
C VAL A 613 -2.43 -34.31 -35.95
N PRO A 614 -3.46 -34.09 -35.10
CA PRO A 614 -4.85 -34.33 -35.46
C PRO A 614 -5.33 -33.48 -36.66
N THR A 615 -6.16 -34.07 -37.53
CA THR A 615 -6.72 -33.40 -38.71
C THR A 615 -7.54 -32.17 -38.36
N LEU A 616 -8.33 -32.24 -37.29
CA LEU A 616 -9.09 -31.12 -36.74
C LEU A 616 -8.18 -29.93 -36.39
N LEU A 617 -7.09 -30.18 -35.66
CA LEU A 617 -6.15 -29.14 -35.29
C LEU A 617 -5.46 -28.54 -36.52
N SER A 618 -5.12 -29.36 -37.52
CA SER A 618 -4.56 -28.87 -38.79
C SER A 618 -5.51 -27.95 -39.56
N SER A 619 -6.79 -28.31 -39.63
CA SER A 619 -7.83 -27.45 -40.24
C SER A 619 -7.98 -26.11 -39.52
N ILE A 620 -7.98 -26.12 -38.18
CA ILE A 620 -8.07 -24.89 -37.38
C ILE A 620 -6.85 -23.98 -37.63
N LEU A 621 -5.63 -24.55 -37.65
CA LEU A 621 -4.43 -23.75 -37.90
C LEU A 621 -4.35 -23.18 -39.31
N GLN A 622 -4.88 -23.89 -40.33
CA GLN A 622 -5.01 -23.33 -41.67
C GLN A 622 -5.92 -22.10 -41.69
N LYS A 623 -7.07 -22.16 -40.99
CA LYS A 623 -7.96 -20.99 -40.85
C LYS A 623 -7.27 -19.82 -40.14
N LEU A 624 -6.55 -20.11 -39.06
CA LEU A 624 -5.78 -19.10 -38.32
C LEU A 624 -4.71 -18.45 -39.22
N GLN A 625 -4.04 -19.23 -40.06
CA GLN A 625 -3.04 -18.76 -41.01
C GLN A 625 -3.63 -17.83 -42.07
N THR A 626 -4.79 -18.18 -42.64
CA THR A 626 -5.49 -17.32 -43.59
C THR A 626 -5.88 -15.99 -42.94
N GLN A 627 -6.48 -16.04 -41.74
CA GLN A 627 -6.88 -14.83 -41.01
C GLN A 627 -5.68 -13.95 -40.60
N ALA A 628 -4.54 -14.55 -40.24
CA ALA A 628 -3.30 -13.83 -39.94
C ALA A 628 -2.70 -13.15 -41.19
N SER A 629 -2.91 -13.72 -42.37
CA SER A 629 -2.41 -13.16 -43.65
C SER A 629 -3.24 -11.98 -44.14
N GLU A 630 -4.51 -11.93 -43.74
CA GLU A 630 -5.47 -10.89 -44.10
C GLU A 630 -5.53 -9.72 -43.10
N GLU A 631 -4.69 -9.76 -42.06
CA GLU A 631 -4.74 -8.82 -40.96
C GLU A 631 -4.09 -7.47 -41.34
N LYS A 632 -4.92 -6.51 -41.73
CA LYS A 632 -4.52 -5.12 -41.98
C LYS A 632 -4.78 -4.29 -40.71
N GLY A 633 -3.80 -3.52 -40.25
CA GLY A 633 -3.93 -2.65 -39.06
C GLY A 633 -3.47 -3.24 -37.72
N VAL A 634 -2.58 -4.24 -37.73
CA VAL A 634 -1.92 -4.77 -36.52
C VAL A 634 -0.98 -3.72 -35.93
N HIS A 635 -0.96 -3.59 -34.60
CA HIS A 635 -0.01 -2.74 -33.87
C HIS A 635 1.44 -3.07 -34.28
N GLU A 636 2.34 -2.08 -34.36
CA GLU A 636 3.74 -2.28 -34.79
C GLU A 636 4.42 -3.44 -34.06
N ASP A 637 4.18 -3.56 -32.75
CA ASP A 637 4.78 -4.58 -31.87
C ASP A 637 4.31 -6.02 -32.18
N ASP A 638 3.08 -6.17 -32.68
CA ASP A 638 2.47 -7.48 -32.95
C ASP A 638 2.79 -8.00 -34.36
N LYS A 639 3.20 -7.14 -35.30
CA LYS A 639 3.52 -7.55 -36.68
C LYS A 639 4.59 -8.64 -36.72
N SER A 640 5.60 -8.53 -35.87
CA SER A 640 6.68 -9.53 -35.74
C SER A 640 6.15 -10.88 -35.24
N LEU A 641 5.28 -10.85 -34.23
CA LEU A 641 4.68 -12.06 -33.64
C LEU A 641 3.72 -12.75 -34.62
N VAL A 642 2.90 -12.00 -35.34
CA VAL A 642 2.01 -12.52 -36.39
C VAL A 642 2.84 -13.22 -37.48
N GLN A 643 3.93 -12.60 -37.92
CA GLN A 643 4.80 -13.19 -38.94
C GLN A 643 5.47 -14.48 -38.45
N GLU A 644 5.89 -14.53 -37.18
CA GLU A 644 6.47 -15.72 -36.58
C GLU A 644 5.45 -16.85 -36.46
N VAL A 645 4.21 -16.56 -36.03
CA VAL A 645 3.11 -17.52 -35.98
C VAL A 645 2.81 -18.08 -37.37
N GLN A 646 2.76 -17.23 -38.39
CA GLN A 646 2.59 -17.68 -39.78
C GLN A 646 3.71 -18.62 -40.22
N ASN A 647 4.97 -18.31 -39.88
CA ASN A 647 6.12 -19.14 -40.21
C ASN A 647 6.04 -20.51 -39.52
N LEU A 648 5.69 -20.54 -38.23
CA LEU A 648 5.51 -21.78 -37.46
C LEU A 648 4.40 -22.67 -38.06
N ILE A 649 3.31 -22.09 -38.58
CA ILE A 649 2.23 -22.86 -39.23
C ILE A 649 2.66 -23.35 -40.63
N ARG A 650 3.40 -22.55 -41.41
CA ARG A 650 3.91 -22.96 -42.74
C ARG A 650 4.83 -24.17 -42.65
N VAL A 651 5.73 -24.19 -41.66
CA VAL A 651 6.64 -25.32 -41.38
C VAL A 651 5.85 -26.62 -41.11
N ARG A 652 4.60 -26.52 -40.65
CA ARG A 652 3.74 -27.66 -40.35
C ARG A 652 2.96 -28.21 -41.56
N ASN A 653 2.63 -27.39 -42.56
CA ASN A 653 1.76 -27.73 -43.69
C ASN A 653 2.50 -28.05 -45.02
N GLY A 654 3.84 -27.97 -45.05
CA GLY A 654 4.64 -28.25 -46.25
C GLY A 654 5.02 -29.74 -46.43
N PRO A 655 5.34 -30.20 -47.66
CA PRO A 655 5.79 -31.59 -47.93
C PRO A 655 7.24 -31.90 -47.53
N SER A 656 8.00 -30.94 -46.98
CA SER A 656 9.45 -31.06 -46.85
C SER A 656 9.90 -31.00 -45.39
N PHE A 657 10.26 -32.17 -44.88
CA PHE A 657 11.18 -32.33 -43.76
C PHE A 657 12.61 -32.13 -44.32
N VAL A 658 13.24 -30.99 -44.09
CA VAL A 658 14.72 -30.90 -44.15
C VAL A 658 15.20 -30.07 -42.98
N SER A 659 15.86 -30.78 -42.06
CA SER A 659 16.75 -30.21 -41.06
C SER A 659 17.84 -29.38 -41.73
N ALA A 660 17.89 -28.09 -41.42
CA ALA A 660 19.08 -27.33 -41.01
C ALA A 660 18.92 -25.85 -41.37
N VAL A 661 18.60 -25.03 -40.37
CA VAL A 661 19.41 -23.83 -40.18
C VAL A 661 20.08 -23.99 -38.83
N CYS A 662 21.25 -24.63 -38.90
CA CYS A 662 22.35 -24.22 -38.05
C CYS A 662 22.46 -22.70 -38.23
N VAL A 663 22.06 -21.91 -37.23
CA VAL A 663 22.55 -20.53 -37.14
C VAL A 663 24.06 -20.70 -37.00
N GLN A 664 24.77 -20.47 -38.10
CA GLN A 664 26.23 -20.42 -38.09
C GLN A 664 26.63 -19.42 -37.02
N ARG A 665 27.34 -19.94 -36.01
CA ARG A 665 28.41 -19.20 -35.36
C ARG A 665 29.38 -18.75 -36.46
N SER A 666 29.20 -17.53 -36.93
CA SER A 666 30.27 -16.72 -37.50
C SER A 666 30.40 -15.49 -36.63
N SER A 667 31.26 -15.62 -35.61
CA SER A 667 32.15 -14.57 -35.12
C SER A 667 31.71 -13.12 -35.34
N LEU A 668 30.92 -12.59 -34.41
CA LEU A 668 31.15 -11.26 -33.88
C LEU A 668 31.71 -11.39 -32.46
N LEU A 669 32.95 -11.89 -32.39
CA LEU A 669 33.90 -11.47 -31.39
C LEU A 669 34.32 -10.02 -31.71
N SER A 670 33.41 -9.08 -31.51
CA SER A 670 33.69 -7.66 -31.25
C SER A 670 32.34 -6.99 -30.97
N LEU A 671 32.25 -6.26 -29.85
CA LEU A 671 31.10 -5.46 -29.36
C LEU A 671 30.24 -6.03 -28.22
N SER A 672 30.71 -7.03 -27.48
CA SER A 672 30.12 -7.39 -26.16
C SER A 672 30.94 -6.93 -24.95
N SER A 673 31.81 -5.92 -25.10
CA SER A 673 32.68 -5.42 -24.02
C SER A 673 32.43 -3.96 -23.61
N HIS A 674 31.28 -3.36 -23.94
CA HIS A 674 31.04 -1.94 -23.62
C HIS A 674 29.72 -1.58 -22.93
N TYR A 675 28.85 -2.54 -22.59
CA TYR A 675 27.60 -2.22 -21.87
C TYR A 675 27.34 -3.03 -20.58
N TYR A 676 28.32 -3.79 -20.10
CA TYR A 676 28.23 -4.51 -18.81
C TYR A 676 29.14 -3.93 -17.71
N ASN A 677 29.74 -2.75 -17.92
CA ASN A 677 30.64 -2.10 -16.97
C ASN A 677 30.18 -0.72 -16.45
N LEU A 678 28.90 -0.34 -16.67
CA LEU A 678 28.38 0.97 -16.25
C LEU A 678 27.29 0.93 -15.17
N PHE A 679 27.03 -0.22 -14.53
CA PHE A 679 26.05 -0.32 -13.44
C PHE A 679 26.61 -0.78 -12.08
N LEU A 680 27.95 -0.87 -11.92
CA LEU A 680 28.58 -1.24 -10.63
C LEU A 680 29.70 -0.30 -10.16
N ARG A 681 29.74 0.96 -10.62
CA ARG A 681 30.67 1.98 -10.08
C ARG A 681 30.10 3.40 -10.11
N ARG A 682 29.48 3.81 -8.98
CA ARG A 682 29.28 5.18 -8.42
C ARG A 682 28.00 5.12 -7.57
N ASN A 683 27.94 5.39 -6.27
CA ASN A 683 28.84 6.08 -5.37
C ASN A 683 28.71 5.48 -3.95
N TYR A 684 29.81 4.93 -3.44
CA TYR A 684 30.15 5.00 -2.02
C TYR A 684 31.12 6.18 -1.85
N TYR A 685 30.70 7.20 -1.12
CA TYR A 685 31.53 8.23 -0.50
C TYR A 685 30.94 8.45 0.89
N ARG A 686 31.65 8.60 1.99
CA ARG A 686 33.06 8.46 2.40
C ARG A 686 33.00 8.80 3.90
N CYS A 687 33.69 8.07 4.78
CA CYS A 687 34.45 8.68 5.87
C CYS A 687 35.43 7.67 6.49
N PRO A 688 36.56 8.13 7.07
CA PRO A 688 37.82 7.40 7.06
C PRO A 688 38.33 6.94 8.45
N HIS A 689 39.38 6.12 8.39
CA HIS A 689 40.39 5.83 9.44
C HIS A 689 39.97 4.99 10.66
N ARG A 690 40.52 3.76 10.74
CA ARG A 690 41.71 3.51 11.58
C ARG A 690 42.44 2.20 11.24
N ARG A 691 43.73 2.43 11.00
CA ARG A 691 44.91 1.58 11.11
C ARG A 691 44.89 0.47 12.18
N LEU A 692 45.57 -0.61 11.79
CA LEU A 692 46.67 -1.32 12.48
C LEU A 692 46.41 -2.72 13.08
N LEU A 693 47.22 -3.64 12.53
CA LEU A 693 48.00 -4.72 13.17
C LEU A 693 47.44 -6.16 13.15
N THR A 694 48.21 -6.98 12.38
CA THR A 694 48.75 -8.32 12.70
C THR A 694 47.73 -9.40 13.08
N THR A 695 47.69 -10.55 12.40
CA THR A 695 48.80 -11.44 12.00
C THR A 695 48.34 -12.33 10.86
#